data_AF-A0A7Y3BPS7-F1
#
_entry.id   AF-A0A7Y3BPS7-F1
#
_cell.length_a   1.000
_cell.length_b   1.000
_cell.length_c   1.000
_cell.angle_alpha   90.00
_cell.angle_beta   90.00
_cell.angle_gamma   90.00
#
_symmetry.space_group_name_H-M   'P 1'
#
loop_
_entity.id
_entity.type
_entity.pdbx_description
1 polymer ?
#
loop_
_entity_poly.entity_id
_entity_poly.type
_entity_poly.pdbx_seq_one_letter_code
_entity_poly.pdbx_strand_id
1 'polypeptide(L)'
;MSQTCIHGTLTSGLGILLLGSVLTVSGCKEDPTLFGGCSTQYINGCPQSDGFANPYEGQLELLSWPETLRKASLELTGKLPTPSQRAAAEVQGQLGLEASLAEMMRDPGFSERMIELYNDHFLTDKYLGRENAIELLDEEEWPNLRWFENRFPGDDATALMTNDSLAREPLELIAHVIHTERPFTEILTADYTMANAYSAFSMIGLPDIPVGLGDSPQSFQEIYVPGIPHAGILTSAMFLNRFPTSDTNINRHRSRMAYWFFLDIDINQFGNRPVDASSDFGENPTLNNPDCTVCHTTMDPVAGLFMNWNENGEYSGEGEWFGPDYILPPGFNGEALPNANRRNALQWFAQRVAQNPRFAQATVKTVFQGLTGQEILDITIPAPPDMGGMGGSDGAGGAGGDPGLGGMGGDPGLGGMGGDPGLGGMGGVGGSAPPPPLPDDNPNIDPTVDPALQRAYNVQQQILRTIQQRFIDSGYNFKLLVREIVLSPYFRAKNATPLTSDLEKELSTFGTARLLTPEHLSRKIEATTGVRWRSNPNRSDYLLDQYRIFYGGIDSDLVTQRVTEPNGVMASLAQRMAYEVACAAVPYDFSKPAHQRLLFPDIDQNAPLSETSDQVRDAVRHLHDMLLGEELAGSDEEIAATMIVLMEAYNLGRQGLADESVSDQLAGQCRLNNDRITGADLPENRRINRDTEYTIRAWMAAVSYLLSDYRYLYE
;
A
#
# COMPACT_ATOMS: atom_id res chain seq x y z
N MET A 1 -16.00 -25.93 3.47
CA MET A 1 -16.47 -27.23 4.01
C MET A 1 -16.67 -27.07 5.51
N SER A 2 -17.72 -27.70 6.04
CA SER A 2 -18.35 -27.44 7.34
C SER A 2 -17.41 -27.52 8.56
N GLN A 3 -17.41 -26.46 9.38
CA GLN A 3 -16.92 -26.47 10.75
C GLN A 3 -17.84 -27.36 11.61
N THR A 4 -17.35 -28.50 12.08
CA THR A 4 -18.01 -29.26 13.15
C THR A 4 -17.38 -28.89 14.48
N CYS A 5 -17.93 -27.87 15.16
CA CYS A 5 -17.71 -27.66 16.59
C CYS A 5 -18.60 -28.63 17.38
N ILE A 6 -18.01 -29.55 18.14
CA ILE A 6 -18.75 -30.43 19.03
C ILE A 6 -19.11 -29.64 20.30
N HIS A 7 -20.36 -29.19 20.41
CA HIS A 7 -20.90 -28.66 21.67
C HIS A 7 -21.28 -29.82 22.60
N GLY A 8 -20.41 -30.11 23.58
CA GLY A 8 -20.74 -30.97 24.72
C GLY A 8 -21.31 -30.13 25.87
N THR A 9 -22.61 -30.24 26.13
CA THR A 9 -23.27 -29.69 27.32
C THR A 9 -22.94 -30.56 28.54
N LEU A 10 -22.22 -30.00 29.52
CA LEU A 10 -22.05 -30.63 30.84
C LEU A 10 -23.23 -30.27 31.74
N THR A 11 -24.05 -31.28 32.02
CA THR A 11 -25.12 -31.24 33.03
C THR A 11 -24.53 -31.22 34.44
N SER A 12 -25.18 -30.45 35.31
CA SER A 12 -24.77 -30.14 36.67
C SER A 12 -24.72 -31.38 37.59
N GLY A 13 -23.62 -31.53 38.32
CA GLY A 13 -23.49 -32.47 39.43
C GLY A 13 -22.61 -31.88 40.54
N LEU A 14 -23.22 -31.59 41.70
CA LEU A 14 -22.56 -31.15 42.94
C LEU A 14 -21.54 -32.21 43.42
N GLY A 15 -20.32 -31.79 43.79
CA GLY A 15 -19.36 -32.61 44.51
C GLY A 15 -18.07 -31.86 44.86
N ILE A 16 -17.89 -31.58 46.15
CA ILE A 16 -16.80 -30.83 46.82
C ILE A 16 -15.41 -31.50 46.66
N LEU A 17 -14.35 -30.76 46.29
CA LEU A 17 -13.03 -30.70 46.97
C LEU A 17 -11.97 -29.83 46.24
N LEU A 18 -11.07 -29.28 47.05
CA LEU A 18 -10.07 -28.22 46.84
C LEU A 18 -8.88 -28.55 45.90
N LEU A 19 -8.22 -27.46 45.45
CA LEU A 19 -6.85 -27.29 44.93
C LEU A 19 -6.62 -27.35 43.40
N GLY A 20 -6.12 -26.23 42.86
CA GLY A 20 -5.11 -26.21 41.80
C GLY A 20 -5.58 -25.85 40.39
N SER A 21 -5.04 -24.74 39.89
CA SER A 21 -4.84 -24.45 38.45
C SER A 21 -6.08 -24.19 37.60
N VAL A 22 -6.45 -22.90 37.47
CA VAL A 22 -7.27 -22.46 36.33
C VAL A 22 -6.38 -22.44 35.09
N LEU A 23 -6.38 -23.56 34.35
CA LEU A 23 -5.95 -23.60 32.96
C LEU A 23 -7.17 -23.28 32.10
N THR A 24 -7.31 -22.02 31.68
CA THR A 24 -8.19 -21.67 30.56
C THR A 24 -7.50 -22.12 29.27
N VAL A 25 -7.85 -23.31 28.79
CA VAL A 25 -7.54 -23.73 27.42
C VAL A 25 -8.87 -24.06 26.75
N SER A 26 -9.39 -23.09 26.02
CA SER A 26 -10.39 -23.32 24.98
C SER A 26 -10.22 -22.23 23.91
N GLY A 27 -9.14 -22.34 23.15
CA GLY A 27 -9.03 -21.73 21.83
C GLY A 27 -9.22 -22.83 20.80
N CYS A 28 -10.08 -22.59 19.82
CA CYS A 28 -10.07 -23.38 18.59
C CYS A 28 -8.62 -23.39 18.06
N LYS A 29 -8.12 -24.57 17.70
CA LYS A 29 -6.80 -24.67 17.09
C LYS A 29 -6.93 -24.00 15.73
N GLU A 30 -6.42 -22.78 15.59
CA GLU A 30 -6.32 -22.11 14.29
C GLU A 30 -5.61 -23.04 13.32
N ASP A 31 -6.08 -23.09 12.07
CA ASP A 31 -5.41 -23.84 11.02
C ASP A 31 -3.95 -23.37 10.94
N PRO A 32 -2.98 -24.28 10.78
CA PRO A 32 -1.58 -23.89 10.71
C PRO A 32 -1.39 -22.92 9.53
N THR A 33 -1.00 -21.69 9.82
CA THR A 33 -0.72 -20.68 8.79
C THR A 33 0.48 -21.11 7.95
N LEU A 34 0.50 -20.76 6.66
CA LEU A 34 1.54 -21.16 5.70
C LEU A 34 2.94 -20.79 6.20
N PHE A 35 3.07 -19.62 6.81
CA PHE A 35 4.32 -19.17 7.41
C PHE A 35 4.42 -19.41 8.91
N GLY A 36 3.41 -19.91 9.62
CA GLY A 36 3.33 -19.88 11.09
C GLY A 36 4.53 -20.49 11.85
N GLY A 37 5.21 -21.48 11.27
CA GLY A 37 6.42 -22.09 11.84
C GLY A 37 7.75 -21.64 11.21
N CYS A 38 7.71 -20.83 10.16
CA CYS A 38 8.88 -20.45 9.37
C CYS A 38 9.68 -19.32 10.04
N SER A 39 10.98 -19.49 10.25
CA SER A 39 11.85 -18.44 10.80
C SER A 39 13.31 -18.74 10.50
N THR A 40 14.18 -17.77 10.71
CA THR A 40 15.64 -17.94 10.63
C THR A 40 16.16 -19.00 11.59
N GLN A 41 15.43 -19.30 12.68
CA GLN A 41 15.75 -20.38 13.63
C GLN A 41 15.22 -21.76 13.18
N TYR A 42 14.16 -21.80 12.37
CA TYR A 42 13.47 -23.01 11.93
C TYR A 42 13.33 -23.05 10.39
N ILE A 43 14.43 -22.77 9.69
CA ILE A 43 14.47 -22.57 8.24
C ILE A 43 13.97 -23.76 7.41
N ASN A 44 14.21 -25.00 7.88
CA ASN A 44 13.77 -26.21 7.18
C ASN A 44 12.25 -26.41 7.17
N GLY A 45 11.51 -25.66 8.01
CA GLY A 45 10.06 -25.65 8.03
C GLY A 45 9.44 -24.58 7.13
N CYS A 46 10.25 -23.79 6.43
CA CYS A 46 9.76 -22.72 5.56
C CYS A 46 9.26 -23.26 4.22
N PRO A 47 8.12 -22.76 3.70
CA PRO A 47 7.71 -23.01 2.33
C PRO A 47 8.79 -22.47 1.38
N GLN A 48 9.28 -23.32 0.48
CA GLN A 48 10.34 -22.95 -0.47
C GLN A 48 9.75 -22.43 -1.77
N SER A 49 10.43 -21.47 -2.41
CA SER A 49 10.17 -21.10 -3.80
C SER A 49 11.21 -21.72 -4.72
N ASP A 50 10.81 -22.09 -5.94
CA ASP A 50 11.75 -22.43 -7.01
C ASP A 50 12.57 -21.20 -7.46
N GLY A 51 12.20 -20.00 -7.02
CA GLY A 51 12.82 -18.74 -7.39
C GLY A 51 12.55 -18.37 -8.85
N PHE A 52 13.43 -17.54 -9.39
CA PHE A 52 13.39 -17.03 -10.76
C PHE A 52 14.80 -17.01 -11.35
N ALA A 53 14.92 -17.42 -12.62
CA ALA A 53 16.15 -17.26 -13.37
C ALA A 53 16.37 -15.78 -13.75
N ASN A 54 17.62 -15.38 -13.93
CA ASN A 54 17.95 -14.08 -14.50
C ASN A 54 17.71 -14.12 -16.03
N PRO A 55 16.72 -13.36 -16.57
CA PRO A 55 16.42 -13.39 -18.00
C PRO A 55 17.56 -12.82 -18.87
N TYR A 56 18.45 -12.04 -18.28
CA TYR A 56 19.58 -11.37 -18.93
C TYR A 56 20.91 -11.77 -18.28
N GLU A 57 21.10 -13.08 -18.04
CA GLU A 57 22.33 -13.60 -17.41
C GLU A 57 23.60 -13.11 -18.13
N GLY A 58 24.54 -12.56 -17.35
CA GLY A 58 25.77 -11.97 -17.86
C GLY A 58 25.66 -10.53 -18.37
N GLN A 59 24.46 -9.96 -18.42
CA GLN A 59 24.22 -8.54 -18.78
C GLN A 59 23.55 -7.76 -17.65
N LEU A 60 22.61 -8.39 -16.93
CA LEU A 60 21.94 -7.83 -15.76
C LEU A 60 22.54 -8.43 -14.49
N GLU A 61 23.06 -7.58 -13.61
CA GLU A 61 23.44 -7.92 -12.25
C GLU A 61 22.20 -7.85 -11.35
N LEU A 62 22.00 -8.89 -10.53
CA LEU A 62 21.00 -8.90 -9.48
C LEU A 62 21.67 -8.70 -8.12
N LEU A 63 20.96 -8.04 -7.20
CA LEU A 63 21.31 -7.92 -5.80
C LEU A 63 21.59 -9.32 -5.22
N SER A 64 22.64 -9.39 -4.40
CA SER A 64 22.88 -10.52 -3.51
C SER A 64 21.71 -10.73 -2.55
N TRP A 65 21.68 -11.87 -1.87
CA TRP A 65 20.61 -12.15 -0.90
C TRP A 65 20.61 -11.19 0.30
N PRO A 66 21.76 -10.81 0.88
CA PRO A 66 21.81 -9.77 1.92
C PRO A 66 21.36 -8.38 1.44
N GLU A 67 21.79 -7.96 0.23
CA GLU A 67 21.35 -6.68 -0.34
C GLU A 67 19.84 -6.69 -0.61
N THR A 68 19.31 -7.79 -1.16
CA THR A 68 17.87 -7.99 -1.37
C THR A 68 17.11 -7.94 -0.04
N LEU A 69 17.64 -8.59 1.00
CA LEU A 69 17.06 -8.58 2.34
C LEU A 69 17.01 -7.17 2.94
N ARG A 70 18.09 -6.39 2.80
CA ARG A 70 18.15 -5.02 3.31
C ARG A 70 17.07 -4.15 2.68
N LYS A 71 17.02 -4.16 1.36
CA LYS A 71 16.02 -3.44 0.57
C LYS A 71 14.60 -3.86 0.92
N ALA A 72 14.33 -5.17 0.95
CA ALA A 72 13.01 -5.70 1.31
C ALA A 72 12.62 -5.34 2.75
N SER A 73 13.55 -5.36 3.70
CA SER A 73 13.27 -4.98 5.09
C SER A 73 12.83 -3.52 5.21
N LEU A 74 13.51 -2.61 4.51
CA LEU A 74 13.16 -1.19 4.48
C LEU A 74 11.83 -0.96 3.77
N GLU A 75 11.63 -1.56 2.60
CA GLU A 75 10.40 -1.41 1.80
C GLU A 75 9.17 -2.02 2.50
N LEU A 76 9.32 -3.16 3.17
CA LEU A 76 8.21 -3.88 3.79
C LEU A 76 7.91 -3.45 5.22
N THR A 77 8.92 -3.03 5.99
CA THR A 77 8.74 -2.75 7.43
C THR A 77 9.30 -1.40 7.89
N GLY A 78 10.04 -0.70 7.02
CA GLY A 78 10.75 0.53 7.40
C GLY A 78 11.87 0.32 8.42
N LYS A 79 12.36 -0.91 8.59
CA LYS A 79 13.40 -1.29 9.56
C LYS A 79 14.59 -1.93 8.86
N LEU A 80 15.77 -1.86 9.47
CA LEU A 80 16.95 -2.60 9.02
C LEU A 80 16.85 -4.08 9.43
N PRO A 81 17.39 -5.02 8.62
CA PRO A 81 17.39 -6.43 8.98
C PRO A 81 18.15 -6.67 10.29
N THR A 82 17.71 -7.64 11.09
CA THR A 82 18.44 -8.05 12.29
C THR A 82 19.74 -8.78 11.95
N PRO A 83 20.74 -8.84 12.86
CA PRO A 83 21.97 -9.61 12.62
C PRO A 83 21.74 -11.08 12.27
N SER A 84 20.73 -11.73 12.86
CA SER A 84 20.36 -13.12 12.54
C SER A 84 19.79 -13.27 11.13
N GLN A 85 18.97 -12.32 10.69
CA GLN A 85 18.43 -12.32 9.33
C GLN A 85 19.53 -12.10 8.29
N ARG A 86 20.44 -11.15 8.52
CA ARG A 86 21.61 -10.95 7.64
C ARG A 86 22.47 -12.20 7.55
N ALA A 87 22.81 -12.80 8.69
CA ALA A 87 23.58 -14.03 8.73
C ALA A 87 22.87 -15.20 8.02
N ALA A 88 21.53 -15.29 8.14
CA ALA A 88 20.76 -16.31 7.43
C ALA A 88 20.81 -16.11 5.92
N ALA A 89 20.59 -14.89 5.42
CA ALA A 89 20.66 -14.59 3.99
C ALA A 89 22.07 -14.81 3.40
N GLU A 90 23.11 -14.49 4.16
CA GLU A 90 24.52 -14.71 3.78
C GLU A 90 24.84 -16.20 3.65
N VAL A 91 24.52 -16.99 4.69
CA VAL A 91 24.96 -18.40 4.79
C VAL A 91 24.03 -19.34 4.03
N GLN A 92 22.72 -19.08 4.02
CA GLN A 92 21.69 -19.96 3.46
C GLN A 92 21.12 -19.46 2.12
N GLY A 93 21.59 -18.31 1.63
CA GLY A 93 21.15 -17.72 0.38
C GLY A 93 19.64 -17.46 0.33
N GLN A 94 18.98 -17.92 -0.74
CA GLN A 94 17.55 -17.74 -0.95
C GLN A 94 16.70 -18.23 0.24
N LEU A 95 17.01 -19.40 0.80
CA LEU A 95 16.25 -19.93 1.95
C LEU A 95 16.35 -19.02 3.17
N GLY A 96 17.52 -18.39 3.37
CA GLY A 96 17.74 -17.42 4.44
C GLY A 96 16.92 -16.14 4.26
N LEU A 97 16.82 -15.67 3.00
CA LEU A 97 15.94 -14.55 2.65
C LEU A 97 14.47 -14.91 2.88
N GLU A 98 13.99 -16.05 2.37
CA GLU A 98 12.60 -16.49 2.52
C GLU A 98 12.18 -16.61 4.00
N ALA A 99 13.06 -17.17 4.84
CA ALA A 99 12.83 -17.28 6.28
C ALA A 99 12.79 -15.91 6.98
N SER A 100 13.62 -14.98 6.54
CA SER A 100 13.65 -13.61 7.07
C SER A 100 12.40 -12.84 6.66
N LEU A 101 11.94 -12.96 5.41
CA LEU A 101 10.70 -12.37 4.93
C LEU A 101 9.48 -12.88 5.71
N ALA A 102 9.44 -14.18 6.03
CA ALA A 102 8.38 -14.75 6.85
C ALA A 102 8.30 -14.13 8.26
N GLU A 103 9.44 -13.79 8.86
CA GLU A 103 9.48 -13.05 10.14
C GLU A 103 9.02 -11.61 9.97
N MET A 104 9.50 -10.91 8.93
CA MET A 104 9.15 -9.52 8.63
C MET A 104 7.66 -9.35 8.36
N MET A 105 7.03 -10.29 7.64
CA MET A 105 5.59 -10.25 7.34
C MET A 105 4.69 -10.57 8.55
N ARG A 106 5.26 -10.78 9.75
CA ARG A 106 4.53 -10.79 11.02
C ARG A 106 4.71 -9.50 11.82
N ASP A 107 5.68 -8.66 11.43
CA ASP A 107 5.90 -7.37 12.07
C ASP A 107 4.72 -6.44 11.76
N PRO A 108 4.20 -5.68 12.75
CA PRO A 108 3.11 -4.72 12.50
C PRO A 108 3.42 -3.70 11.40
N GLY A 109 4.69 -3.33 11.20
CA GLY A 109 5.11 -2.42 10.13
C GLY A 109 4.82 -2.96 8.73
N PHE A 110 4.74 -4.29 8.56
CA PHE A 110 4.30 -4.89 7.31
C PHE A 110 2.82 -4.62 7.03
N SER A 111 1.96 -4.75 8.04
CA SER A 111 0.53 -4.43 7.91
C SER A 111 0.32 -2.95 7.57
N GLU A 112 1.04 -2.04 8.25
CA GLU A 112 1.00 -0.60 7.95
C GLU A 112 1.40 -0.33 6.48
N ARG A 113 2.47 -0.97 6.00
CA ARG A 113 2.91 -0.85 4.61
C ARG A 113 1.86 -1.33 3.61
N MET A 114 1.17 -2.43 3.90
CA MET A 114 0.11 -2.96 3.03
C MET A 114 -1.12 -2.06 3.01
N ILE A 115 -1.48 -1.47 4.16
CA ILE A 115 -2.53 -0.45 4.26
C ILE A 115 -2.18 0.76 3.37
N GLU A 116 -0.94 1.26 3.44
CA GLU A 116 -0.49 2.37 2.59
C GLU A 116 -0.56 2.01 1.10
N LEU A 117 -0.11 0.81 0.71
CA LEU A 117 -0.16 0.32 -0.67
C LEU A 117 -1.59 0.28 -1.20
N TYR A 118 -2.53 -0.29 -0.44
CA TYR A 118 -3.93 -0.37 -0.86
C TYR A 118 -4.67 0.96 -0.75
N ASN A 119 -4.26 1.88 0.13
CA ASN A 119 -4.83 3.21 0.15
C ASN A 119 -4.46 4.02 -1.10
N ASP A 120 -3.27 3.84 -1.68
CA ASP A 120 -2.93 4.45 -2.97
C ASP A 120 -3.88 3.99 -4.09
N HIS A 121 -4.52 2.83 -3.90
CA HIS A 121 -5.46 2.25 -4.86
C HIS A 121 -6.93 2.61 -4.55
N PHE A 122 -7.37 2.42 -3.31
CA PHE A 122 -8.77 2.61 -2.88
C PHE A 122 -9.08 4.02 -2.42
N LEU A 123 -8.07 4.78 -1.97
CA LEU A 123 -8.19 6.19 -1.60
C LEU A 123 -9.25 6.45 -0.52
N THR A 124 -9.45 5.50 0.39
CA THR A 124 -10.43 5.60 1.48
C THR A 124 -9.93 6.43 2.65
N ASP A 125 -8.62 6.66 2.77
CA ASP A 125 -8.03 7.57 3.77
C ASP A 125 -8.44 9.04 3.57
N LYS A 126 -9.14 9.34 2.48
CA LYS A 126 -9.86 10.61 2.28
C LYS A 126 -10.68 10.99 3.51
N TYR A 127 -11.23 10.00 4.21
CA TYR A 127 -12.13 10.20 5.34
C TYR A 127 -11.42 10.26 6.70
N LEU A 128 -10.09 10.23 6.74
CA LEU A 128 -9.33 10.51 7.97
C LEU A 128 -9.43 11.98 8.36
N GLY A 129 -9.31 12.22 9.66
CA GLY A 129 -9.32 13.55 10.22
C GLY A 129 -10.73 14.13 10.38
N ARG A 130 -10.88 14.98 11.41
CA ARG A 130 -12.15 15.63 11.76
C ARG A 130 -13.24 14.56 11.96
N GLU A 131 -14.42 14.80 11.38
CA GLU A 131 -15.56 13.89 11.40
C GLU A 131 -15.94 13.45 9.97
N ASN A 132 -14.97 13.45 9.05
CA ASN A 132 -15.21 13.20 7.61
C ASN A 132 -15.88 11.84 7.29
N ALA A 133 -15.63 10.79 8.09
CA ALA A 133 -16.28 9.49 7.96
C ALA A 133 -17.64 9.45 8.69
N ILE A 134 -17.73 10.11 9.84
CA ILE A 134 -18.97 10.22 10.61
C ILE A 134 -20.04 10.95 9.80
N GLU A 135 -19.68 12.05 9.13
CA GLU A 135 -20.60 12.86 8.31
C GLU A 135 -21.17 12.14 7.08
N LEU A 136 -20.64 10.95 6.72
CA LEU A 136 -21.19 10.13 5.64
C LEU A 136 -22.39 9.29 6.07
N LEU A 137 -22.56 9.06 7.37
CA LEU A 137 -23.52 8.11 7.92
C LEU A 137 -24.70 8.85 8.55
N ASP A 138 -25.93 8.40 8.27
CA ASP A 138 -27.13 8.98 8.89
C ASP A 138 -27.29 8.50 10.35
N GLU A 139 -27.47 9.44 11.28
CA GLU A 139 -27.69 9.15 12.70
C GLU A 139 -29.04 8.48 12.97
N GLU A 140 -30.02 8.59 12.07
CA GLU A 140 -31.28 7.84 12.18
C GLU A 140 -31.05 6.33 11.97
N GLU A 141 -30.18 5.97 11.02
CA GLU A 141 -29.79 4.58 10.76
C GLU A 141 -28.71 4.09 11.75
N TRP A 142 -27.84 4.99 12.21
CA TRP A 142 -26.75 4.71 13.15
C TRP A 142 -26.89 5.50 14.47
N PRO A 143 -27.82 5.13 15.36
CA PRO A 143 -28.16 5.92 16.55
C PRO A 143 -27.04 6.04 17.59
N ASN A 144 -25.98 5.22 17.49
CA ASN A 144 -24.81 5.28 18.36
C ASN A 144 -23.61 5.95 17.70
N LEU A 145 -23.74 6.47 16.47
CA LEU A 145 -22.65 7.00 15.66
C LEU A 145 -21.76 7.98 16.45
N ARG A 146 -22.40 8.87 17.21
CA ARG A 146 -21.78 9.89 18.07
C ARG A 146 -21.83 9.55 19.56
N TRP A 147 -21.64 8.29 19.93
CA TRP A 147 -21.67 7.80 21.32
C TRP A 147 -20.81 8.64 22.30
N PHE A 148 -19.71 9.22 21.80
CA PHE A 148 -18.76 10.01 22.56
C PHE A 148 -19.34 11.35 23.04
N GLU A 149 -20.31 11.94 22.36
CA GLU A 149 -20.90 13.22 22.79
C GLU A 149 -21.59 13.11 24.15
N ASN A 150 -22.21 11.96 24.40
CA ASN A 150 -22.88 11.68 25.67
C ASN A 150 -21.90 11.25 26.78
N ARG A 151 -20.83 10.54 26.42
CA ARG A 151 -19.88 9.95 27.39
C ARG A 151 -18.69 10.85 27.71
N PHE A 152 -18.23 11.61 26.73
CA PHE A 152 -17.04 12.46 26.75
C PHE A 152 -17.36 13.80 26.06
N PRO A 153 -18.27 14.61 26.63
CA PRO A 153 -18.72 15.84 25.99
C PRO A 153 -17.56 16.83 25.78
N GLY A 154 -17.37 17.28 24.53
CA GLY A 154 -16.31 18.20 24.14
C GLY A 154 -14.92 17.56 24.01
N ASP A 155 -14.83 16.23 23.96
CA ASP A 155 -13.59 15.51 23.72
C ASP A 155 -13.36 15.29 22.21
N ASP A 156 -12.78 16.31 21.57
CA ASP A 156 -12.43 16.28 20.14
C ASP A 156 -11.45 15.15 19.80
N ALA A 157 -10.62 14.70 20.75
CA ALA A 157 -9.67 13.62 20.51
C ALA A 157 -10.40 12.27 20.38
N THR A 158 -11.40 12.02 21.24
CA THR A 158 -12.24 10.82 21.12
C THR A 158 -13.11 10.85 19.86
N ALA A 159 -13.63 12.02 19.47
CA ALA A 159 -14.35 12.20 18.21
C ALA A 159 -13.45 11.85 17.01
N LEU A 160 -12.24 12.40 16.97
CA LEU A 160 -11.24 12.12 15.92
C LEU A 160 -10.86 10.63 15.88
N MET A 161 -10.61 10.00 17.03
CA MET A 161 -10.29 8.56 17.08
C MET A 161 -11.47 7.72 16.56
N THR A 162 -12.71 8.09 16.89
CA THR A 162 -13.90 7.40 16.39
C THR A 162 -14.03 7.54 14.88
N ASN A 163 -13.84 8.75 14.36
CA ASN A 163 -13.82 9.01 12.93
C ASN A 163 -12.77 8.17 12.19
N ASP A 164 -11.51 8.24 12.63
CA ASP A 164 -10.41 7.55 11.98
C ASP A 164 -10.59 6.03 12.04
N SER A 165 -11.23 5.52 13.11
CA SER A 165 -11.56 4.11 13.26
C SER A 165 -12.64 3.63 12.28
N LEU A 166 -13.63 4.48 11.97
CA LEU A 166 -14.62 4.20 10.92
C LEU A 166 -14.00 4.29 9.52
N ALA A 167 -13.16 5.31 9.28
CA ALA A 167 -12.50 5.53 8.01
C ALA A 167 -11.56 4.37 7.61
N ARG A 168 -10.87 3.76 8.58
CA ARG A 168 -9.88 2.71 8.36
C ARG A 168 -10.46 1.32 8.10
N GLU A 169 -11.73 1.09 8.44
CA GLU A 169 -12.43 -0.19 8.31
C GLU A 169 -12.09 -1.02 7.05
N PRO A 170 -12.17 -0.49 5.81
CA PRO A 170 -11.90 -1.30 4.61
C PRO A 170 -10.42 -1.71 4.47
N LEU A 171 -9.48 -0.87 4.91
CA LEU A 171 -8.05 -1.17 4.83
C LEU A 171 -7.62 -2.10 5.96
N GLU A 172 -8.27 -2.04 7.11
CA GLU A 172 -8.05 -2.97 8.21
C GLU A 172 -8.56 -4.38 7.88
N LEU A 173 -9.60 -4.53 7.05
CA LEU A 173 -10.00 -5.84 6.52
C LEU A 173 -8.87 -6.47 5.70
N ILE A 174 -8.19 -5.69 4.86
CA ILE A 174 -7.03 -6.15 4.08
C ILE A 174 -5.91 -6.59 5.03
N ALA A 175 -5.56 -5.73 5.99
CA ALA A 175 -4.52 -6.02 6.97
C ALA A 175 -4.83 -7.29 7.78
N HIS A 176 -6.08 -7.49 8.17
CA HIS A 176 -6.55 -8.66 8.91
C HIS A 176 -6.42 -9.95 8.10
N VAL A 177 -6.92 -9.96 6.86
CA VAL A 177 -6.83 -11.13 5.95
C VAL A 177 -5.37 -11.50 5.70
N ILE A 178 -4.51 -10.51 5.50
CA ILE A 178 -3.06 -10.72 5.33
C ILE A 178 -2.43 -11.27 6.61
N HIS A 179 -2.69 -10.64 7.76
CA HIS A 179 -2.09 -10.99 9.04
C HIS A 179 -2.40 -12.44 9.42
N THR A 180 -3.68 -12.83 9.28
CA THR A 180 -4.22 -14.15 9.61
C THR A 180 -3.98 -15.20 8.51
N GLU A 181 -3.35 -14.83 7.40
CA GLU A 181 -3.04 -15.70 6.26
C GLU A 181 -4.26 -16.40 5.64
N ARG A 182 -5.42 -15.75 5.70
CA ARG A 182 -6.64 -16.19 5.03
C ARG A 182 -6.52 -15.98 3.52
N PRO A 183 -7.31 -16.69 2.70
CA PRO A 183 -7.36 -16.45 1.25
C PRO A 183 -7.64 -14.98 0.98
N PHE A 184 -6.82 -14.32 0.17
CA PHE A 184 -6.95 -12.89 -0.08
C PHE A 184 -8.27 -12.50 -0.75
N THR A 185 -8.97 -13.46 -1.36
CA THR A 185 -10.34 -13.28 -1.86
C THR A 185 -11.34 -12.89 -0.77
N GLU A 186 -11.02 -13.12 0.50
CA GLU A 186 -11.84 -12.77 1.66
C GLU A 186 -12.08 -11.27 1.81
N ILE A 187 -11.22 -10.41 1.24
CA ILE A 187 -11.47 -8.96 1.21
C ILE A 187 -12.79 -8.60 0.49
N LEU A 188 -13.33 -9.50 -0.32
CA LEU A 188 -14.63 -9.37 -0.99
C LEU A 188 -15.70 -10.28 -0.36
N THR A 189 -15.32 -11.47 0.10
CA THR A 189 -16.29 -12.48 0.53
C THR A 189 -16.57 -12.49 2.02
N ALA A 190 -15.85 -11.67 2.81
CA ALA A 190 -16.12 -11.48 4.24
C ALA A 190 -17.59 -11.11 4.48
N ASP A 191 -18.23 -11.85 5.36
CA ASP A 191 -19.58 -11.59 5.88
C ASP A 191 -19.54 -10.79 7.20
N TYR A 192 -18.41 -10.14 7.45
CA TYR A 192 -18.12 -9.27 8.57
C TYR A 192 -17.42 -8.00 8.09
N THR A 193 -17.28 -7.05 8.99
CA THR A 193 -16.51 -5.81 8.83
C THR A 193 -15.53 -5.67 9.99
N MET A 194 -14.52 -4.81 9.86
CA MET A 194 -13.52 -4.60 10.89
C MET A 194 -13.86 -3.41 11.77
N ALA A 195 -13.87 -3.62 13.09
CA ALA A 195 -14.05 -2.54 14.04
C ALA A 195 -13.10 -2.68 15.23
N ASN A 196 -12.58 -1.55 15.70
CA ASN A 196 -11.97 -1.46 17.02
C ASN A 196 -13.04 -1.00 18.03
N ALA A 197 -12.66 -0.74 19.28
CA ALA A 197 -13.62 -0.32 20.31
C ALA A 197 -14.42 0.94 19.89
N TYR A 198 -13.76 1.93 19.29
CA TYR A 198 -14.37 3.21 18.92
C TYR A 198 -15.41 3.06 17.82
N SER A 199 -15.06 2.40 16.72
CA SER A 199 -16.01 2.17 15.61
C SER A 199 -17.10 1.16 15.97
N ALA A 200 -16.81 0.15 16.82
CA ALA A 200 -17.82 -0.80 17.27
C ALA A 200 -18.94 -0.12 18.08
N PHE A 201 -18.61 0.87 18.93
CA PHE A 201 -19.65 1.66 19.61
C PHE A 201 -20.56 2.37 18.61
N SER A 202 -19.99 2.98 17.57
CA SER A 202 -20.76 3.66 16.52
C SER A 202 -21.63 2.70 15.71
N MET A 203 -21.10 1.51 15.37
CA MET A 203 -21.74 0.59 14.43
C MET A 203 -22.79 -0.33 15.05
N ILE A 204 -22.54 -0.88 16.24
CA ILE A 204 -23.42 -1.90 16.85
C ILE A 204 -23.91 -1.54 18.25
N GLY A 205 -23.25 -0.61 18.94
CA GLY A 205 -23.63 -0.19 20.28
C GLY A 205 -23.58 -1.30 21.34
N LEU A 206 -23.88 -0.95 22.59
CA LEU A 206 -23.99 -1.92 23.69
C LEU A 206 -25.37 -2.60 23.68
N PRO A 207 -25.48 -3.89 24.05
CA PRO A 207 -24.46 -4.76 24.66
C PRO A 207 -23.66 -5.63 23.67
N ASP A 208 -23.82 -5.43 22.35
CA ASP A 208 -23.37 -6.38 21.32
C ASP A 208 -21.88 -6.26 20.96
N ILE A 209 -21.16 -5.31 21.56
CA ILE A 209 -19.71 -5.16 21.39
C ILE A 209 -18.97 -6.39 21.95
N PRO A 210 -18.12 -7.05 21.12
CA PRO A 210 -17.31 -8.18 21.57
C PRO A 210 -16.47 -7.89 22.82
N VAL A 211 -16.45 -8.87 23.74
CA VAL A 211 -15.55 -8.83 24.90
C VAL A 211 -14.11 -8.96 24.43
N GLY A 212 -13.24 -8.03 24.83
CA GLY A 212 -11.82 -8.06 24.49
C GLY A 212 -11.41 -7.09 23.38
N LEU A 213 -12.34 -6.29 22.84
CA LEU A 213 -12.00 -5.03 22.15
C LEU A 213 -11.35 -4.11 23.17
N GLY A 214 -10.02 -4.09 23.21
CA GLY A 214 -9.25 -3.22 24.10
C GLY A 214 -9.40 -1.75 23.71
N ASP A 215 -8.89 -0.85 24.54
CA ASP A 215 -8.98 0.60 24.33
C ASP A 215 -7.99 1.15 23.28
N SER A 216 -7.28 0.27 22.56
CA SER A 216 -6.33 0.69 21.52
C SER A 216 -7.05 0.90 20.19
N PRO A 217 -6.89 2.08 19.56
CA PRO A 217 -7.48 2.34 18.24
C PRO A 217 -6.85 1.51 17.12
N GLN A 218 -5.79 0.74 17.38
CA GLN A 218 -5.17 -0.19 16.42
C GLN A 218 -5.72 -1.62 16.56
N SER A 219 -6.56 -1.89 17.58
CA SER A 219 -7.03 -3.24 17.89
C SER A 219 -8.35 -3.56 17.20
N PHE A 220 -8.31 -3.72 15.87
CA PHE A 220 -9.48 -4.10 15.08
C PHE A 220 -9.82 -5.60 15.24
N GLN A 221 -11.11 -5.91 15.24
CA GLN A 221 -11.65 -7.26 15.27
C GLN A 221 -12.82 -7.38 14.30
N GLU A 222 -13.14 -8.61 13.92
CA GLU A 222 -14.31 -8.92 13.11
C GLU A 222 -15.59 -8.62 13.90
N ILE A 223 -16.48 -7.86 13.30
CA ILE A 223 -17.84 -7.64 13.82
C ILE A 223 -18.89 -7.88 12.74
N TYR A 224 -20.08 -8.25 13.18
CA TYR A 224 -21.25 -8.37 12.33
C TYR A 224 -22.22 -7.23 12.66
N VAL A 225 -22.60 -6.46 11.64
CA VAL A 225 -23.64 -5.43 11.78
C VAL A 225 -25.01 -6.06 11.46
N PRO A 226 -25.95 -6.12 12.42
CA PRO A 226 -27.26 -6.72 12.20
C PRO A 226 -28.00 -6.11 11.01
N GLY A 227 -28.58 -6.97 10.18
CA GLY A 227 -29.40 -6.54 9.03
C GLY A 227 -28.59 -6.21 7.76
N ILE A 228 -27.26 -6.08 7.85
CA ILE A 228 -26.41 -5.82 6.69
C ILE A 228 -25.85 -7.14 6.13
N PRO A 229 -26.07 -7.45 4.83
CA PRO A 229 -25.44 -8.58 4.17
C PRO A 229 -24.03 -8.19 3.68
N HIS A 230 -23.05 -8.24 4.59
CA HIS A 230 -21.66 -7.91 4.31
C HIS A 230 -21.06 -8.72 3.14
N ALA A 231 -20.30 -8.03 2.30
CA ALA A 231 -19.49 -8.57 1.21
C ALA A 231 -18.13 -7.81 1.16
N GLY A 232 -17.42 -7.87 2.29
CA GLY A 232 -16.14 -7.20 2.52
C GLY A 232 -16.14 -5.74 2.08
N ILE A 233 -15.12 -5.34 1.31
CA ILE A 233 -14.91 -3.96 0.85
C ILE A 233 -16.10 -3.44 0.04
N LEU A 234 -16.84 -4.29 -0.69
CA LEU A 234 -17.96 -3.85 -1.53
C LEU A 234 -19.15 -3.32 -0.72
N THR A 235 -19.22 -3.65 0.57
CA THR A 235 -20.24 -3.16 1.51
C THR A 235 -19.71 -2.18 2.54
N SER A 236 -18.44 -1.78 2.42
CA SER A 236 -17.86 -0.72 3.24
C SER A 236 -18.48 0.62 2.87
N ALA A 237 -19.02 1.33 3.85
CA ALA A 237 -19.55 2.68 3.65
C ALA A 237 -18.47 3.62 3.08
N MET A 238 -17.21 3.47 3.52
CA MET A 238 -16.10 4.28 3.04
C MET A 238 -15.83 4.01 1.55
N PHE A 239 -15.85 2.75 1.11
CA PHE A 239 -15.69 2.40 -0.30
C PHE A 239 -16.86 2.90 -1.15
N LEU A 240 -18.10 2.69 -0.70
CA LEU A 240 -19.33 3.08 -1.40
C LEU A 240 -19.45 4.59 -1.59
N ASN A 241 -19.00 5.38 -0.61
CA ASN A 241 -18.98 6.84 -0.68
C ASN A 241 -17.76 7.37 -1.46
N ARG A 242 -16.63 6.66 -1.42
CA ARG A 242 -15.44 7.06 -2.19
C ARG A 242 -15.68 7.01 -3.69
N PHE A 243 -16.54 6.10 -4.11
CA PHE A 243 -16.99 5.91 -5.49
C PHE A 243 -18.50 6.11 -5.56
N PRO A 244 -18.97 7.37 -5.53
CA PRO A 244 -20.38 7.68 -5.30
C PRO A 244 -21.28 7.25 -6.46
N THR A 245 -22.57 7.15 -6.14
CA THR A 245 -23.66 7.01 -7.11
C THR A 245 -24.51 8.29 -7.13
N SER A 246 -25.35 8.44 -8.14
CA SER A 246 -26.38 9.48 -8.26
C SER A 246 -27.58 8.94 -9.02
N ASP A 247 -28.68 9.69 -9.05
CA ASP A 247 -29.87 9.37 -9.87
C ASP A 247 -29.58 9.13 -11.37
N THR A 248 -28.51 9.74 -11.91
CA THR A 248 -28.11 9.57 -13.31
C THR A 248 -27.01 8.53 -13.49
N ASN A 249 -26.11 8.40 -12.52
CA ASN A 249 -25.04 7.41 -12.56
C ASN A 249 -25.56 5.99 -12.29
N ILE A 250 -26.49 5.84 -11.34
CA ILE A 250 -27.14 4.57 -10.98
C ILE A 250 -26.12 3.45 -10.75
N ASN A 251 -25.17 3.68 -9.84
CA ASN A 251 -24.10 2.77 -9.43
C ASN A 251 -23.07 2.40 -10.52
N ARG A 252 -23.10 3.04 -11.69
CA ARG A 252 -22.13 2.78 -12.77
C ARG A 252 -20.69 3.11 -12.37
N HIS A 253 -20.48 4.10 -11.51
CA HIS A 253 -19.15 4.40 -10.98
C HIS A 253 -18.65 3.26 -10.08
N ARG A 254 -19.46 2.81 -9.12
CA ARG A 254 -19.16 1.64 -8.26
C ARG A 254 -18.86 0.39 -9.09
N SER A 255 -19.67 0.14 -10.11
CA SER A 255 -19.42 -0.95 -11.09
C SER A 255 -18.06 -0.81 -11.77
N ARG A 256 -17.75 0.36 -12.33
CA ARG A 256 -16.45 0.61 -12.99
C ARG A 256 -15.30 0.29 -12.05
N MET A 257 -15.37 0.76 -10.80
CA MET A 257 -14.30 0.55 -9.83
C MET A 257 -14.17 -0.91 -9.42
N ALA A 258 -15.27 -1.66 -9.30
CA ALA A 258 -15.21 -3.09 -9.03
C ALA A 258 -14.49 -3.86 -10.16
N TYR A 259 -14.75 -3.52 -11.42
CA TYR A 259 -14.03 -4.10 -12.57
C TYR A 259 -12.56 -3.70 -12.59
N TRP A 260 -12.26 -2.42 -12.36
CA TRP A 260 -10.88 -1.92 -12.35
C TRP A 260 -10.07 -2.60 -11.24
N PHE A 261 -10.55 -2.53 -10.00
CA PHE A 261 -9.78 -2.96 -8.82
C PHE A 261 -9.65 -4.47 -8.68
N PHE A 262 -10.71 -5.21 -9.00
CA PHE A 262 -10.77 -6.64 -8.68
C PHE A 262 -10.71 -7.55 -9.90
N LEU A 263 -10.74 -6.99 -11.12
CA LEU A 263 -10.70 -7.77 -12.35
C LEU A 263 -9.71 -7.24 -13.40
N ASP A 264 -8.99 -6.14 -13.11
CA ASP A 264 -8.03 -5.52 -14.03
C ASP A 264 -8.67 -5.24 -15.40
N ILE A 265 -9.86 -4.62 -15.35
CA ILE A 265 -10.65 -4.23 -16.53
C ILE A 265 -10.94 -2.73 -16.44
N ASP A 266 -10.36 -1.97 -17.36
CA ASP A 266 -10.74 -0.58 -17.58
C ASP A 266 -11.87 -0.48 -18.61
N ILE A 267 -13.11 -0.37 -18.10
CA ILE A 267 -14.30 -0.22 -18.94
C ILE A 267 -14.22 1.01 -19.86
N ASN A 268 -13.45 2.04 -19.50
CA ASN A 268 -13.32 3.24 -20.33
C ASN A 268 -12.52 2.99 -21.62
N GLN A 269 -11.75 1.90 -21.69
CA GLN A 269 -10.98 1.54 -22.89
C GLN A 269 -11.80 0.77 -23.94
N PHE A 270 -13.05 0.39 -23.64
CA PHE A 270 -13.85 -0.41 -24.57
C PHE A 270 -14.32 0.38 -25.81
N GLY A 271 -14.34 1.71 -25.75
CA GLY A 271 -14.84 2.55 -26.84
C GLY A 271 -13.94 3.76 -27.12
N ASN A 272 -14.10 4.35 -28.31
CA ASN A 272 -13.36 5.55 -28.70
C ASN A 272 -13.90 6.79 -27.97
N ARG A 273 -13.01 7.55 -27.32
CA ARG A 273 -13.33 8.81 -26.64
C ARG A 273 -12.42 9.96 -27.11
N PRO A 274 -12.90 11.22 -27.12
CA PRO A 274 -14.23 11.66 -26.71
C PRO A 274 -15.32 11.38 -27.77
N VAL A 275 -16.54 11.12 -27.30
CA VAL A 275 -17.75 11.13 -28.15
C VAL A 275 -18.12 12.58 -28.45
N ASP A 276 -18.56 12.86 -29.68
CA ASP A 276 -19.00 14.20 -30.09
C ASP A 276 -20.31 14.55 -29.37
N ALA A 277 -20.24 15.45 -28.39
CA ALA A 277 -21.37 15.90 -27.60
C ALA A 277 -22.48 16.59 -28.42
N SER A 278 -22.24 16.93 -29.69
CA SER A 278 -23.25 17.45 -30.61
C SER A 278 -24.02 16.38 -31.40
N SER A 279 -23.63 15.11 -31.27
CA SER A 279 -24.30 13.99 -31.91
C SER A 279 -25.67 13.71 -31.30
N ASP A 280 -26.62 13.31 -32.14
CA ASP A 280 -27.89 12.74 -31.70
C ASP A 280 -27.66 11.27 -31.34
N PHE A 281 -27.74 10.96 -30.05
CA PHE A 281 -27.52 9.60 -29.56
C PHE A 281 -28.78 8.73 -29.55
N GLY A 282 -29.94 9.30 -29.90
CA GLY A 282 -31.23 8.62 -29.87
C GLY A 282 -31.82 8.42 -28.47
N GLU A 283 -32.95 7.72 -28.39
CA GLU A 283 -33.62 7.39 -27.12
C GLU A 283 -32.88 6.25 -26.39
N ASN A 284 -32.69 6.41 -25.07
CA ASN A 284 -31.97 5.47 -24.19
C ASN A 284 -30.65 4.98 -24.82
N PRO A 285 -29.70 5.90 -25.10
CA PRO A 285 -28.50 5.58 -25.84
C PRO A 285 -27.66 4.49 -25.16
N THR A 286 -27.71 4.40 -23.83
CA THR A 286 -27.04 3.36 -23.04
C THR A 286 -27.53 1.94 -23.37
N LEU A 287 -28.73 1.78 -23.93
CA LEU A 287 -29.31 0.50 -24.35
C LEU A 287 -29.28 0.29 -25.86
N ASN A 288 -29.32 1.38 -26.64
CA ASN A 288 -29.61 1.30 -28.07
C ASN A 288 -28.46 1.80 -28.97
N ASN A 289 -27.58 2.66 -28.46
CA ASN A 289 -26.52 3.26 -29.24
C ASN A 289 -25.22 2.45 -29.13
N PRO A 290 -24.64 1.95 -30.22
CA PRO A 290 -23.37 1.20 -30.21
C PRO A 290 -22.22 1.90 -29.49
N ASP A 291 -22.15 3.23 -29.58
CA ASP A 291 -21.09 4.05 -28.94
C ASP A 291 -21.20 4.04 -27.40
N CYS A 292 -22.36 3.67 -26.87
CA CYS A 292 -22.62 3.59 -25.43
C CYS A 292 -22.74 2.13 -24.96
N THR A 293 -23.46 1.28 -25.71
CA THR A 293 -23.69 -0.14 -25.34
C THR A 293 -22.39 -0.93 -25.21
N VAL A 294 -21.33 -0.49 -25.89
CA VAL A 294 -19.97 -1.02 -25.76
C VAL A 294 -19.48 -1.10 -24.31
N CYS A 295 -19.78 -0.11 -23.46
CA CYS A 295 -19.48 -0.14 -22.03
C CYS A 295 -20.69 -0.62 -21.21
N HIS A 296 -21.88 -0.16 -21.57
CA HIS A 296 -23.11 -0.36 -20.79
C HIS A 296 -23.52 -1.83 -20.67
N THR A 297 -23.27 -2.64 -21.70
CA THR A 297 -23.52 -4.09 -21.66
C THR A 297 -22.72 -4.83 -20.58
N THR A 298 -21.59 -4.25 -20.14
CA THR A 298 -20.72 -4.81 -19.09
C THR A 298 -20.98 -4.15 -17.73
N MET A 299 -21.15 -2.83 -17.69
CA MET A 299 -21.24 -2.10 -16.42
C MET A 299 -22.65 -2.05 -15.83
N ASP A 300 -23.70 -1.95 -16.64
CA ASP A 300 -25.07 -1.79 -16.13
C ASP A 300 -25.52 -3.02 -15.28
N PRO A 301 -25.24 -4.27 -15.70
CA PRO A 301 -25.57 -5.44 -14.87
C PRO A 301 -24.90 -5.43 -13.49
N VAL A 302 -23.63 -5.02 -13.41
CA VAL A 302 -22.90 -4.96 -12.13
C VAL A 302 -23.34 -3.76 -11.31
N ALA A 303 -23.68 -2.64 -11.95
CA ALA A 303 -24.30 -1.49 -11.28
C ALA A 303 -25.60 -1.90 -10.58
N GLY A 304 -26.39 -2.77 -11.22
CA GLY A 304 -27.58 -3.40 -10.62
C GLY A 304 -27.31 -4.24 -9.36
N LEU A 305 -26.10 -4.75 -9.16
CA LEU A 305 -25.77 -5.52 -7.96
C LEU A 305 -25.63 -4.62 -6.72
N PHE A 306 -25.45 -3.32 -6.91
CA PHE A 306 -25.45 -2.31 -5.84
C PHE A 306 -26.84 -1.73 -5.53
N MET A 307 -27.93 -2.29 -6.09
CA MET A 307 -29.28 -1.71 -5.99
C MET A 307 -29.81 -1.47 -4.58
N ASN A 308 -29.30 -2.20 -3.58
CA ASN A 308 -29.73 -2.02 -2.19
C ASN A 308 -28.96 -0.92 -1.46
N TRP A 309 -28.06 -0.20 -2.12
CA TRP A 309 -27.15 0.77 -1.51
C TRP A 309 -27.39 2.17 -2.07
N ASN A 310 -27.79 3.10 -1.22
CA ASN A 310 -28.08 4.48 -1.63
C ASN A 310 -26.81 5.33 -1.82
N GLU A 311 -26.98 6.64 -1.98
CA GLU A 311 -25.89 7.61 -2.17
C GLU A 311 -24.93 7.64 -0.97
N ASN A 312 -25.46 7.57 0.25
CA ASN A 312 -24.70 7.50 1.51
C ASN A 312 -24.11 6.11 1.79
N GLY A 313 -24.41 5.10 0.97
CA GLY A 313 -23.98 3.73 1.20
C GLY A 313 -24.77 3.02 2.31
N GLU A 314 -26.01 3.42 2.57
CA GLU A 314 -26.93 2.72 3.48
C GLU A 314 -27.68 1.60 2.76
N TYR A 315 -27.95 0.53 3.50
CA TYR A 315 -28.58 -0.67 2.97
C TYR A 315 -30.11 -0.65 3.13
N SER A 316 -30.86 -0.62 2.03
CA SER A 316 -32.33 -0.65 2.04
C SER A 316 -32.93 -2.05 2.13
N GLY A 317 -32.27 -3.05 1.53
CA GLY A 317 -32.75 -4.43 1.49
C GLY A 317 -34.03 -4.69 0.69
N GLU A 318 -34.53 -3.69 -0.05
CA GLU A 318 -35.77 -3.83 -0.83
C GLU A 318 -35.60 -4.74 -2.05
N GLY A 319 -34.39 -4.76 -2.63
CA GLY A 319 -34.07 -5.55 -3.81
C GLY A 319 -34.77 -5.08 -5.08
N GLU A 320 -35.27 -3.85 -5.11
CA GLU A 320 -35.93 -3.28 -6.29
C GLU A 320 -34.89 -2.78 -7.30
N TRP A 321 -35.20 -2.96 -8.59
CA TRP A 321 -34.37 -2.45 -9.68
C TRP A 321 -35.26 -1.91 -10.79
N PHE A 322 -34.72 -1.00 -11.56
CA PHE A 322 -35.36 -0.39 -12.71
C PHE A 322 -35.76 -1.44 -13.75
N GLY A 323 -36.78 -1.12 -14.53
CA GLY A 323 -37.25 -1.95 -15.63
C GLY A 323 -36.22 -2.06 -16.77
N PRO A 324 -36.28 -3.13 -17.58
CA PRO A 324 -35.31 -3.40 -18.65
C PRO A 324 -35.32 -2.36 -19.78
N ASP A 325 -36.40 -1.58 -19.89
CA ASP A 325 -36.52 -0.49 -20.87
C ASP A 325 -35.66 0.73 -20.51
N TYR A 326 -35.13 0.79 -19.27
CA TYR A 326 -34.35 1.91 -18.74
C TYR A 326 -32.87 1.56 -18.52
N ILE A 327 -32.58 0.38 -18.00
CA ILE A 327 -31.21 -0.10 -17.73
C ILE A 327 -31.19 -1.63 -17.73
N LEU A 328 -30.03 -2.23 -18.05
CA LEU A 328 -29.90 -3.68 -18.09
C LEU A 328 -30.15 -4.33 -16.70
N PRO A 329 -30.68 -5.57 -16.68
CA PRO A 329 -30.97 -6.26 -15.42
C PRO A 329 -29.68 -6.60 -14.65
N PRO A 330 -29.75 -6.70 -13.30
CA PRO A 330 -28.59 -7.03 -12.49
C PRO A 330 -28.01 -8.39 -12.84
N GLY A 331 -26.69 -8.49 -12.88
CA GLY A 331 -25.99 -9.71 -13.25
C GLY A 331 -24.49 -9.50 -13.41
N PHE A 332 -23.77 -10.59 -13.70
CA PHE A 332 -22.33 -10.57 -13.92
C PHE A 332 -21.93 -11.65 -14.91
N ASN A 333 -21.08 -11.30 -15.89
CA ASN A 333 -20.49 -12.23 -16.86
C ASN A 333 -21.48 -13.16 -17.58
N GLY A 334 -22.60 -12.63 -18.08
CA GLY A 334 -23.62 -13.45 -18.75
C GLY A 334 -24.64 -14.09 -17.81
N GLU A 335 -24.38 -14.09 -16.49
CA GLU A 335 -25.25 -14.69 -15.49
C GLU A 335 -26.15 -13.62 -14.87
N ALA A 336 -27.47 -13.78 -15.03
CA ALA A 336 -28.45 -12.92 -14.39
C ALA A 336 -28.52 -13.18 -12.88
N LEU A 337 -28.69 -12.13 -12.08
CA LEU A 337 -28.88 -12.24 -10.63
C LEU A 337 -30.17 -13.04 -10.33
N PRO A 338 -30.10 -14.16 -9.59
CA PRO A 338 -31.29 -14.89 -9.20
C PRO A 338 -32.20 -14.06 -8.29
N ASN A 339 -33.53 -14.20 -8.44
CA ASN A 339 -34.50 -13.46 -7.62
C ASN A 339 -34.30 -13.68 -6.11
N ALA A 340 -33.89 -14.89 -5.71
CA ALA A 340 -33.61 -15.22 -4.31
C ALA A 340 -32.41 -14.45 -3.75
N ASN A 341 -31.52 -13.95 -4.62
CA ASN A 341 -30.30 -13.25 -4.25
C ASN A 341 -30.41 -11.72 -4.33
N ARG A 342 -31.59 -11.17 -4.63
CA ARG A 342 -31.75 -9.71 -4.80
C ARG A 342 -31.34 -8.92 -3.56
N ARG A 343 -31.67 -9.42 -2.36
CA ARG A 343 -31.29 -8.75 -1.10
C ARG A 343 -29.80 -8.86 -0.78
N ASN A 344 -29.13 -9.93 -1.23
CA ASN A 344 -27.69 -10.14 -0.99
C ASN A 344 -26.88 -10.14 -2.29
N ALA A 345 -27.24 -9.25 -3.21
CA ALA A 345 -26.67 -9.18 -4.55
C ALA A 345 -25.13 -9.02 -4.55
N LEU A 346 -24.58 -8.21 -3.63
CA LEU A 346 -23.13 -8.05 -3.51
C LEU A 346 -22.42 -9.29 -2.95
N GLN A 347 -23.04 -10.08 -2.07
CA GLN A 347 -22.49 -11.38 -1.66
C GLN A 347 -22.44 -12.35 -2.85
N TRP A 348 -23.51 -12.39 -3.64
CA TRP A 348 -23.57 -13.21 -4.86
C TRP A 348 -22.50 -12.79 -5.88
N PHE A 349 -22.25 -11.48 -6.01
CA PHE A 349 -21.23 -10.91 -6.88
C PHE A 349 -19.82 -11.21 -6.38
N ALA A 350 -19.53 -10.93 -5.11
CA ALA A 350 -18.22 -11.12 -4.49
C ALA A 350 -17.73 -12.56 -4.65
N GLN A 351 -18.60 -13.55 -4.45
CA GLN A 351 -18.25 -14.96 -4.64
C GLN A 351 -17.82 -15.29 -6.07
N ARG A 352 -18.40 -14.61 -7.08
CA ARG A 352 -18.02 -14.79 -8.50
C ARG A 352 -16.74 -14.08 -8.86
N VAL A 353 -16.52 -12.88 -8.30
CA VAL A 353 -15.26 -12.15 -8.47
C VAL A 353 -14.12 -12.93 -7.83
N ALA A 354 -14.30 -13.45 -6.61
CA ALA A 354 -13.32 -14.28 -5.91
C ALA A 354 -12.92 -15.55 -6.68
N GLN A 355 -13.84 -16.12 -7.45
CA GLN A 355 -13.59 -17.31 -8.29
C GLN A 355 -13.07 -16.95 -9.68
N ASN A 356 -13.03 -15.67 -10.05
CA ASN A 356 -12.57 -15.24 -11.35
C ASN A 356 -11.03 -15.22 -11.39
N PRO A 357 -10.39 -15.85 -12.39
CA PRO A 357 -8.92 -15.81 -12.52
C PRO A 357 -8.35 -14.38 -12.64
N ARG A 358 -9.15 -13.42 -13.09
CA ARG A 358 -8.78 -11.99 -13.13
C ARG A 358 -8.58 -11.37 -11.75
N PHE A 359 -9.17 -11.93 -10.69
CA PHE A 359 -8.90 -11.46 -9.33
C PHE A 359 -7.43 -11.64 -8.96
N ALA A 360 -6.85 -12.80 -9.29
CA ALA A 360 -5.44 -13.06 -9.09
C ALA A 360 -4.57 -12.10 -9.93
N GLN A 361 -4.95 -11.86 -11.18
CA GLN A 361 -4.25 -10.92 -12.07
C GLN A 361 -4.23 -9.50 -11.50
N ALA A 362 -5.40 -8.97 -11.13
CA ALA A 362 -5.54 -7.64 -10.57
C ALA A 362 -4.71 -7.49 -9.29
N THR A 363 -4.83 -8.47 -8.38
CA THR A 363 -4.06 -8.47 -7.13
C THR A 363 -2.55 -8.48 -7.39
N VAL A 364 -2.06 -9.38 -8.27
CA VAL A 364 -0.63 -9.49 -8.59
C VAL A 364 -0.11 -8.21 -9.19
N LYS A 365 -0.83 -7.60 -10.14
CA LYS A 365 -0.42 -6.33 -10.76
C LYS A 365 -0.37 -5.20 -9.74
N THR A 366 -1.41 -5.04 -8.92
CA THR A 366 -1.45 -3.99 -7.88
C THR A 366 -0.28 -4.12 -6.90
N VAL A 367 0.00 -5.33 -6.39
CA VAL A 367 1.10 -5.55 -5.45
C VAL A 367 2.47 -5.45 -6.14
N PHE A 368 2.60 -5.94 -7.37
CA PHE A 368 3.83 -5.82 -8.15
C PHE A 368 4.19 -4.35 -8.39
N GLN A 369 3.24 -3.54 -8.85
CA GLN A 369 3.44 -2.09 -9.04
C GLN A 369 3.74 -1.41 -7.70
N GLY A 370 3.01 -1.76 -6.64
CA GLY A 370 3.18 -1.15 -5.33
C GLY A 370 4.54 -1.44 -4.67
N LEU A 371 5.12 -2.62 -4.89
CA LEU A 371 6.41 -3.03 -4.33
C LEU A 371 7.61 -2.71 -5.23
N THR A 372 7.44 -2.72 -6.55
CA THR A 372 8.53 -2.46 -7.49
C THR A 372 8.57 -1.03 -8.01
N GLY A 373 7.44 -0.30 -7.95
CA GLY A 373 7.27 0.99 -8.61
C GLY A 373 7.17 0.90 -10.14
N GLN A 374 7.22 -0.31 -10.72
CA GLN A 374 7.33 -0.51 -12.15
C GLN A 374 5.97 -0.57 -12.81
N GLU A 375 5.84 0.07 -13.97
CA GLU A 375 4.64 0.00 -14.78
C GLU A 375 4.45 -1.41 -15.37
N ILE A 376 3.18 -1.81 -15.48
CA ILE A 376 2.82 -3.01 -16.22
C ILE A 376 2.80 -2.65 -17.70
N LEU A 377 3.69 -3.26 -18.47
CA LEU A 377 3.77 -3.03 -19.91
C LEU A 377 2.50 -3.54 -20.59
N ASP A 378 1.95 -2.69 -21.46
CA ASP A 378 0.90 -3.05 -22.41
C ASP A 378 1.33 -2.62 -23.82
N ILE A 379 1.45 -3.60 -24.71
CA ILE A 379 1.84 -3.41 -26.12
C ILE A 379 0.72 -3.82 -27.08
N THR A 380 -0.46 -4.08 -26.55
CA THR A 380 -1.59 -4.55 -27.33
C THR A 380 -2.23 -3.39 -28.08
N ILE A 381 -2.73 -3.65 -29.29
CA ILE A 381 -3.60 -2.68 -29.95
C ILE A 381 -4.84 -2.55 -29.06
N PRO A 382 -5.28 -1.34 -28.67
CA PRO A 382 -6.55 -1.16 -27.99
C PRO A 382 -7.63 -1.85 -28.81
N ALA A 383 -8.20 -2.95 -28.30
CA ALA A 383 -9.11 -3.74 -29.08
C ALA A 383 -10.38 -2.90 -29.35
N PRO A 384 -10.74 -2.62 -30.63
CA PRO A 384 -12.13 -2.32 -30.89
C PRO A 384 -12.93 -3.59 -30.53
N PRO A 385 -14.10 -3.46 -29.90
CA PRO A 385 -14.90 -4.63 -29.57
C PRO A 385 -15.19 -5.41 -30.84
N ASP A 386 -14.97 -6.73 -30.81
CA ASP A 386 -15.42 -7.65 -31.85
C ASP A 386 -16.96 -7.69 -31.81
N MET A 387 -17.58 -6.67 -32.39
CA MET A 387 -19.00 -6.67 -32.71
C MET A 387 -19.13 -7.56 -33.93
N GLY A 388 -19.58 -8.80 -33.69
CA GLY A 388 -19.89 -9.76 -34.73
C GLY A 388 -20.62 -9.11 -35.91
N GLY A 389 -19.86 -8.90 -36.98
CA GLY A 389 -20.26 -8.55 -38.34
C GLY A 389 -21.34 -7.47 -38.52
N MET A 390 -20.93 -6.21 -38.71
CA MET A 390 -21.42 -5.35 -39.81
C MET A 390 -20.34 -4.33 -40.17
N GLY A 391 -19.92 -4.31 -41.44
CA GLY A 391 -18.74 -3.56 -41.89
C GLY A 391 -18.95 -2.08 -42.19
N GLY A 392 -17.84 -1.33 -42.21
CA GLY A 392 -17.74 -0.07 -42.95
C GLY A 392 -16.85 1.02 -42.34
N SER A 393 -15.64 1.16 -42.90
CA SER A 393 -14.81 2.36 -43.10
C SER A 393 -14.10 3.08 -41.92
N ASP A 394 -12.77 2.90 -41.90
CA ASP A 394 -11.67 3.87 -41.89
C ASP A 394 -11.77 5.17 -41.07
N GLY A 395 -10.91 5.27 -40.05
CA GLY A 395 -10.49 6.51 -39.41
C GLY A 395 -9.27 6.29 -38.52
N ALA A 396 -8.09 6.67 -39.00
CA ALA A 396 -6.81 6.56 -38.29
C ALA A 396 -6.55 7.75 -37.35
N GLY A 397 -5.88 7.50 -36.22
CA GLY A 397 -5.27 8.53 -35.38
C GLY A 397 -5.08 8.08 -33.93
N GLY A 398 -3.83 8.00 -33.47
CA GLY A 398 -3.42 7.46 -32.17
C GLY A 398 -3.16 8.48 -31.06
N ALA A 399 -2.62 7.92 -29.97
CA ALA A 399 -1.81 8.49 -28.89
C ALA A 399 -2.49 8.72 -27.53
N GLY A 400 -2.07 7.88 -26.56
CA GLY A 400 -1.47 8.29 -25.29
C GLY A 400 -2.32 9.17 -24.37
N GLY A 401 -2.93 8.55 -23.37
CA GLY A 401 -3.53 9.25 -22.23
C GLY A 401 -3.43 8.40 -20.98
N ASP A 402 -2.62 8.86 -20.02
CA ASP A 402 -2.65 8.44 -18.63
C ASP A 402 -4.10 8.37 -18.12
N PRO A 403 -4.53 7.29 -17.45
CA PRO A 403 -5.87 7.21 -16.89
C PRO A 403 -5.93 8.00 -15.59
N GLY A 404 -5.95 9.33 -15.71
CA GLY A 404 -6.29 10.21 -14.61
C GLY A 404 -7.70 9.91 -14.10
N LEU A 405 -7.82 9.75 -12.77
CA LEU A 405 -9.10 9.69 -12.05
C LEU A 405 -9.81 11.04 -12.18
N GLY A 406 -10.44 11.28 -13.33
CA GLY A 406 -11.29 12.44 -13.56
C GLY A 406 -12.60 12.32 -12.76
N GLY A 407 -12.75 13.14 -11.74
CA GLY A 407 -13.99 13.27 -10.97
C GLY A 407 -15.14 13.74 -11.86
N MET A 408 -16.14 12.89 -12.06
CA MET A 408 -17.44 13.31 -12.58
C MET A 408 -18.36 13.64 -11.43
N GLY A 409 -18.18 14.83 -10.85
CA GLY A 409 -19.18 15.50 -10.03
C GLY A 409 -19.81 16.61 -10.87
N GLY A 410 -21.02 16.38 -11.34
CA GLY A 410 -21.83 17.40 -12.02
C GLY A 410 -23.24 17.40 -11.47
N ASP A 411 -23.59 18.48 -10.77
CA ASP A 411 -24.95 18.75 -10.27
C ASP A 411 -25.98 18.75 -11.42
N PRO A 412 -27.21 18.24 -11.19
CA PRO A 412 -28.24 18.18 -12.21
C PRO A 412 -29.04 19.49 -12.33
N GLY A 413 -29.20 19.97 -13.56
CA GLY A 413 -30.20 20.95 -13.93
C GLY A 413 -31.58 20.30 -14.13
N LEU A 414 -32.59 20.90 -13.49
CA LEU A 414 -34.01 20.56 -13.52
C LEU A 414 -34.61 20.44 -14.94
N GLY A 415 -35.43 19.41 -15.16
CA GLY A 415 -36.40 19.33 -16.27
C GLY A 415 -37.36 18.15 -16.09
N GLY A 416 -38.65 18.43 -15.92
CA GLY A 416 -39.66 17.47 -15.43
C GLY A 416 -40.54 16.76 -16.46
N MET A 417 -41.17 15.70 -15.95
CA MET A 417 -42.48 15.06 -16.23
C MET A 417 -42.98 14.80 -17.67
N GLY A 418 -43.22 13.51 -17.96
CA GLY A 418 -44.59 13.01 -18.23
C GLY A 418 -44.81 12.14 -19.48
N GLY A 419 -45.32 10.90 -19.28
CA GLY A 419 -46.21 10.21 -20.24
C GLY A 419 -45.94 8.72 -20.54
N ASP A 420 -46.80 7.83 -20.02
CA ASP A 420 -47.02 6.41 -20.42
C ASP A 420 -48.06 6.29 -21.56
N PRO A 421 -48.31 5.12 -22.20
CA PRO A 421 -47.39 4.07 -22.65
C PRO A 421 -47.71 3.59 -24.10
N GLY A 422 -46.77 2.92 -24.77
CA GLY A 422 -46.96 2.34 -26.12
C GLY A 422 -46.42 0.91 -26.23
N LEU A 423 -47.34 -0.07 -26.27
CA LEU A 423 -47.07 -1.49 -26.52
C LEU A 423 -46.48 -1.74 -27.92
N GLY A 424 -45.27 -2.33 -27.96
CA GLY A 424 -44.67 -2.92 -29.16
C GLY A 424 -43.73 -4.06 -28.77
N GLY A 425 -44.11 -5.30 -29.05
CA GLY A 425 -43.41 -6.51 -28.60
C GLY A 425 -42.23 -6.95 -29.46
N MET A 426 -41.21 -7.41 -28.73
CA MET A 426 -40.24 -8.49 -29.00
C MET A 426 -39.31 -8.44 -30.23
N GLY A 427 -38.03 -8.24 -29.91
CA GLY A 427 -36.88 -8.85 -30.57
C GLY A 427 -35.72 -8.90 -29.57
N GLY A 428 -35.50 -10.06 -28.95
CA GLY A 428 -34.59 -10.21 -27.81
C GLY A 428 -33.13 -9.98 -28.15
N VAL A 429 -32.51 -8.99 -27.50
CA VAL A 429 -31.05 -8.87 -27.31
C VAL A 429 -30.81 -8.22 -25.94
N GLY A 430 -31.27 -8.88 -24.87
CA GLY A 430 -31.21 -8.36 -23.49
C GLY A 430 -30.31 -9.19 -22.58
N GLY A 431 -29.28 -9.82 -23.13
CA GLY A 431 -28.29 -10.57 -22.36
C GLY A 431 -27.08 -9.70 -22.06
N SER A 432 -26.61 -9.68 -20.81
CA SER A 432 -25.28 -9.19 -20.47
C SER A 432 -24.24 -9.86 -21.36
N ALA A 433 -23.32 -9.08 -21.93
CA ALA A 433 -22.24 -9.64 -22.73
C ALA A 433 -21.34 -10.54 -21.86
N PRO A 434 -20.76 -11.61 -22.42
CA PRO A 434 -19.70 -12.33 -21.73
C PRO A 434 -18.54 -11.36 -21.44
N PRO A 435 -17.76 -11.58 -20.35
CA PRO A 435 -16.62 -10.73 -20.05
C PRO A 435 -15.66 -10.66 -21.24
N PRO A 436 -14.85 -9.59 -21.35
CA PRO A 436 -13.69 -9.64 -22.21
C PRO A 436 -12.90 -10.93 -21.89
N PRO A 437 -12.47 -11.69 -22.91
CA PRO A 437 -11.65 -12.87 -22.67
C PRO A 437 -10.47 -12.50 -21.77
N LEU A 438 -9.95 -13.46 -20.99
CA LEU A 438 -8.66 -13.25 -20.31
C LEU A 438 -7.65 -12.70 -21.33
N PRO A 439 -6.70 -11.83 -20.90
CA PRO A 439 -5.67 -11.34 -21.82
C PRO A 439 -5.12 -12.52 -22.62
N ASP A 440 -5.19 -12.43 -23.94
CA ASP A 440 -4.85 -13.54 -24.82
C ASP A 440 -3.43 -14.03 -24.46
N ASP A 441 -3.24 -15.35 -24.46
CA ASP A 441 -1.90 -15.91 -24.30
C ASP A 441 -0.96 -15.41 -25.40
N ASN A 442 -1.51 -14.99 -26.54
CA ASN A 442 -0.82 -14.36 -27.65
C ASN A 442 -1.61 -13.14 -28.18
N PRO A 443 -1.50 -11.97 -27.52
CA PRO A 443 -2.30 -10.81 -27.90
C PRO A 443 -1.96 -10.29 -29.30
N ASN A 444 -2.90 -9.58 -29.93
CA ASN A 444 -2.62 -8.87 -31.17
C ASN A 444 -1.74 -7.65 -30.87
N ILE A 445 -0.44 -7.84 -31.04
CA ILE A 445 0.59 -6.83 -30.77
C ILE A 445 0.59 -5.80 -31.88
N ASP A 446 0.68 -4.52 -31.53
CA ASP A 446 0.83 -3.46 -32.51
C ASP A 446 2.11 -3.70 -33.35
N PRO A 447 2.01 -3.86 -34.70
CA PRO A 447 3.15 -4.20 -35.55
C PRO A 447 4.22 -3.09 -35.61
N THR A 448 3.92 -1.91 -35.07
CA THR A 448 4.86 -0.78 -34.96
C THR A 448 5.67 -0.78 -33.65
N VAL A 449 5.34 -1.66 -32.70
CA VAL A 449 6.04 -1.80 -31.43
C VAL A 449 7.51 -2.16 -31.65
N ASP A 450 8.38 -1.48 -30.93
CA ASP A 450 9.81 -1.76 -30.93
C ASP A 450 10.09 -3.22 -30.50
N PRO A 451 10.87 -4.00 -31.26
CA PRO A 451 11.17 -5.39 -30.90
C PRO A 451 11.80 -5.56 -29.50
N ALA A 452 12.54 -4.57 -29.01
CA ALA A 452 13.08 -4.57 -27.64
C ALA A 452 11.96 -4.45 -26.60
N LEU A 453 11.01 -3.54 -26.82
CA LEU A 453 9.83 -3.39 -25.96
C LEU A 453 8.96 -4.66 -25.95
N GLN A 454 8.82 -5.31 -27.11
CA GLN A 454 8.11 -6.59 -27.20
C GLN A 454 8.80 -7.70 -26.38
N ARG A 455 10.14 -7.76 -26.39
CA ARG A 455 10.90 -8.71 -25.55
C ARG A 455 10.69 -8.40 -24.07
N ALA A 456 10.77 -7.13 -23.68
CA ALA A 456 10.53 -6.67 -22.31
C ALA A 456 9.14 -7.09 -21.81
N TYR A 457 8.11 -6.85 -22.63
CA TYR A 457 6.73 -7.26 -22.35
C TYR A 457 6.63 -8.77 -22.14
N ASN A 458 7.18 -9.58 -23.05
CA ASN A 458 7.10 -11.04 -22.95
C ASN A 458 7.74 -11.56 -21.66
N VAL A 459 8.90 -11.02 -21.28
CA VAL A 459 9.59 -11.37 -20.02
C VAL A 459 8.74 -10.98 -18.81
N GLN A 460 8.18 -9.76 -18.79
CA GLN A 460 7.33 -9.30 -17.71
C GLN A 460 6.09 -10.18 -17.56
N GLN A 461 5.38 -10.47 -18.65
CA GLN A 461 4.18 -11.31 -18.64
C GLN A 461 4.50 -12.73 -18.17
N GLN A 462 5.63 -13.31 -18.59
CA GLN A 462 6.03 -14.65 -18.12
C GLN A 462 6.24 -14.68 -16.60
N ILE A 463 6.92 -13.67 -16.05
CA ILE A 463 7.16 -13.57 -14.60
C ILE A 463 5.83 -13.33 -13.86
N LEU A 464 5.00 -12.39 -14.31
CA LEU A 464 3.70 -12.09 -13.69
C LEU A 464 2.77 -13.30 -13.72
N ARG A 465 2.68 -14.04 -14.83
CA ARG A 465 1.87 -15.28 -14.93
C ARG A 465 2.39 -16.37 -13.99
N THR A 466 3.71 -16.48 -13.83
CA THR A 466 4.32 -17.43 -12.88
C THR A 466 3.93 -17.07 -11.44
N ILE A 467 4.05 -15.79 -11.06
CA ILE A 467 3.65 -15.30 -9.74
C ILE A 467 2.14 -15.51 -9.52
N GLN A 468 1.32 -15.20 -10.52
CA GLN A 468 -0.14 -15.38 -10.48
C GLN A 468 -0.52 -16.84 -10.25
N GLN A 469 0.10 -17.78 -10.96
CA GLN A 469 -0.19 -19.20 -10.78
C GLN A 469 0.21 -19.65 -9.37
N ARG A 470 1.40 -19.27 -8.88
CA ARG A 470 1.85 -19.59 -7.52
C ARG A 470 0.92 -18.99 -6.45
N PHE A 471 0.40 -17.78 -6.68
CA PHE A 471 -0.58 -17.15 -5.80
C PHE A 471 -1.90 -17.94 -5.75
N ILE A 472 -2.42 -18.38 -6.90
CA ILE A 472 -3.61 -19.24 -6.98
C ILE A 472 -3.36 -20.58 -6.28
N ASP A 473 -2.24 -21.25 -6.58
CA ASP A 473 -1.88 -22.57 -6.03
C ASP A 473 -1.70 -22.53 -4.50
N SER A 474 -1.29 -21.38 -3.96
CA SER A 474 -1.19 -21.15 -2.52
C SER A 474 -2.54 -20.98 -1.81
N GLY A 475 -3.64 -21.01 -2.54
CA GLY A 475 -4.96 -20.66 -2.02
C GLY A 475 -5.11 -19.16 -1.78
N TYR A 476 -4.50 -18.33 -2.63
CA TYR A 476 -4.50 -16.86 -2.53
C TYR A 476 -3.80 -16.32 -1.26
N ASN A 477 -2.69 -16.93 -0.83
CA ASN A 477 -1.92 -16.44 0.31
C ASN A 477 -1.12 -15.17 -0.08
N PHE A 478 -1.48 -14.04 0.52
CA PHE A 478 -0.90 -12.74 0.17
C PHE A 478 0.59 -12.62 0.56
N LYS A 479 1.01 -13.20 1.68
CA LYS A 479 2.42 -13.19 2.09
C LYS A 479 3.30 -13.94 1.10
N LEU A 480 2.79 -15.03 0.51
CA LEU A 480 3.48 -15.74 -0.57
C LEU A 480 3.62 -14.85 -1.81
N LEU A 481 2.58 -14.11 -2.20
CA LEU A 481 2.65 -13.16 -3.31
C LEU A 481 3.78 -12.12 -3.11
N VAL A 482 3.85 -11.50 -1.93
CA VAL A 482 4.92 -10.54 -1.60
C VAL A 482 6.30 -11.19 -1.70
N ARG A 483 6.48 -12.39 -1.15
CA ARG A 483 7.73 -13.14 -1.25
C ARG A 483 8.13 -13.39 -2.70
N GLU A 484 7.21 -13.86 -3.55
CA GLU A 484 7.50 -14.15 -4.96
C GLU A 484 7.91 -12.89 -5.74
N ILE A 485 7.31 -11.73 -5.43
CA ILE A 485 7.72 -10.45 -6.03
C ILE A 485 9.14 -10.07 -5.59
N VAL A 486 9.47 -10.19 -4.30
CA VAL A 486 10.81 -9.89 -3.77
C VAL A 486 11.89 -10.80 -4.37
N LEU A 487 11.56 -12.06 -4.66
CA LEU A 487 12.48 -13.01 -5.31
C LEU A 487 12.69 -12.75 -6.80
N SER A 488 11.81 -11.96 -7.43
CA SER A 488 11.83 -11.73 -8.87
C SER A 488 13.04 -10.87 -9.32
N PRO A 489 13.49 -11.02 -10.58
CA PRO A 489 14.52 -10.16 -11.16
C PRO A 489 14.13 -8.68 -11.19
N TYR A 490 12.84 -8.37 -11.21
CA TYR A 490 12.33 -6.99 -11.18
C TYR A 490 12.66 -6.29 -9.87
N PHE A 491 12.44 -6.97 -8.74
CA PHE A 491 12.78 -6.42 -7.43
C PHE A 491 14.31 -6.37 -7.21
N ARG A 492 15.02 -7.36 -7.76
CA ARG A 492 16.44 -7.61 -7.48
C ARG A 492 17.42 -6.97 -8.46
N ALA A 493 16.98 -6.39 -9.57
CA ALA A 493 17.90 -5.78 -10.53
C ALA A 493 18.74 -4.66 -9.86
N LYS A 494 20.05 -4.70 -10.12
CA LYS A 494 21.05 -3.80 -9.52
C LYS A 494 21.74 -2.93 -10.56
N ASN A 495 22.34 -3.55 -11.58
CA ASN A 495 23.09 -2.85 -12.61
C ASN A 495 23.07 -3.63 -13.92
N ALA A 496 23.36 -2.98 -15.05
CA ALA A 496 23.44 -3.63 -16.35
C ALA A 496 24.64 -3.17 -17.17
N THR A 497 25.39 -4.13 -17.74
CA THR A 497 26.59 -3.82 -18.54
C THR A 497 26.87 -4.88 -19.62
N PRO A 498 27.23 -4.49 -20.86
CA PRO A 498 27.18 -3.12 -21.41
C PRO A 498 25.75 -2.70 -21.76
N LEU A 499 25.38 -1.46 -21.47
CA LEU A 499 24.05 -0.92 -21.75
C LEU A 499 23.92 -0.50 -23.22
N THR A 500 23.42 -1.41 -24.06
CA THR A 500 23.02 -1.09 -25.44
C THR A 500 21.65 -0.41 -25.46
N SER A 501 21.32 0.34 -26.52
CA SER A 501 20.01 1.02 -26.62
C SER A 501 18.81 0.06 -26.57
N ASP A 502 18.93 -1.14 -27.11
CA ASP A 502 17.90 -2.17 -27.01
C ASP A 502 17.79 -2.71 -25.58
N LEU A 503 18.93 -2.98 -24.93
CA LEU A 503 18.95 -3.46 -23.54
C LEU A 503 18.41 -2.41 -22.57
N GLU A 504 18.68 -1.12 -22.82
CA GLU A 504 18.11 -0.01 -22.03
C GLU A 504 16.58 0.00 -22.10
N LYS A 505 16.00 -0.19 -23.28
CA LYS A 505 14.54 -0.33 -23.45
C LYS A 505 14.00 -1.60 -22.79
N GLU A 506 14.74 -2.70 -22.89
CA GLU A 506 14.32 -3.97 -22.27
C GLU A 506 14.32 -3.93 -20.75
N LEU A 507 15.30 -3.21 -20.18
CA LEU A 507 15.47 -3.07 -18.74
C LEU A 507 14.77 -1.84 -18.17
N SER A 508 14.03 -1.05 -18.97
CA SER A 508 13.37 0.17 -18.51
C SER A 508 12.34 -0.07 -17.42
N THR A 509 11.84 -1.31 -17.31
CA THR A 509 10.91 -1.74 -16.28
C THR A 509 11.55 -2.58 -15.17
N PHE A 510 12.89 -2.71 -15.16
CA PHE A 510 13.62 -3.48 -14.15
C PHE A 510 14.16 -2.57 -13.04
N GLY A 511 14.35 -3.17 -11.87
CA GLY A 511 14.82 -2.48 -10.67
C GLY A 511 13.64 -1.88 -9.92
N THR A 512 13.91 -1.28 -8.77
CA THR A 512 12.86 -0.54 -8.06
C THR A 512 13.29 0.85 -7.67
N ALA A 513 14.50 1.30 -8.05
CA ALA A 513 15.11 2.53 -7.61
C ALA A 513 14.17 3.72 -7.86
N ARG A 514 13.31 3.96 -6.87
CA ARG A 514 12.21 4.91 -6.91
C ARG A 514 12.34 5.83 -5.72
N LEU A 515 11.90 7.06 -5.90
CA LEU A 515 11.83 8.00 -4.80
C LEU A 515 10.95 7.41 -3.69
N LEU A 516 11.50 7.34 -2.48
CA LEU A 516 10.78 6.86 -1.31
C LEU A 516 9.57 7.75 -1.01
N THR A 517 8.47 7.11 -0.64
CA THR A 517 7.29 7.85 -0.15
C THR A 517 7.63 8.59 1.14
N PRO A 518 6.89 9.65 1.51
CA PRO A 518 7.10 10.32 2.79
C PRO A 518 7.03 9.36 3.98
N GLU A 519 6.12 8.38 3.93
CA GLU A 519 5.98 7.32 4.93
C GLU A 519 7.25 6.47 5.04
N HIS A 520 7.79 6.01 3.92
CA HIS A 520 8.98 5.16 3.88
C HIS A 520 10.23 5.93 4.32
N LEU A 521 10.42 7.14 3.79
CA LEU A 521 11.58 7.95 4.14
C LEU A 521 11.55 8.31 5.63
N SER A 522 10.38 8.60 6.21
CA SER A 522 10.27 8.87 7.64
C SER A 522 10.74 7.68 8.49
N ARG A 523 10.34 6.45 8.12
CA ARG A 523 10.79 5.23 8.80
C ARG A 523 12.27 4.93 8.56
N LYS A 524 12.77 5.11 7.33
CA LYS A 524 14.20 4.94 6.99
C LYS A 524 15.10 5.88 7.79
N ILE A 525 14.69 7.13 7.98
CA ILE A 525 15.38 8.09 8.86
C ILE A 525 15.51 7.53 10.27
N GLU A 526 14.42 7.08 10.87
CA GLU A 526 14.46 6.52 12.22
C GLU A 526 15.33 5.25 12.29
N ALA A 527 15.18 4.34 11.34
CA ALA A 527 15.89 3.07 11.32
C ALA A 527 17.41 3.22 11.15
N THR A 528 17.85 4.19 10.35
CA THR A 528 19.28 4.35 10.01
C THR A 528 20.00 5.38 10.88
N THR A 529 19.28 6.34 11.46
CA THR A 529 19.87 7.43 12.26
C THR A 529 19.49 7.40 13.75
N GLY A 530 18.45 6.66 14.11
CA GLY A 530 17.95 6.56 15.49
C GLY A 530 17.24 7.83 15.98
N VAL A 531 16.89 8.76 15.09
CA VAL A 531 16.07 9.94 15.39
C VAL A 531 14.96 10.08 14.35
N ARG A 532 13.90 10.82 14.68
CA ARG A 532 12.82 11.17 13.76
C ARG A 532 12.93 12.62 13.32
N TRP A 533 12.59 12.93 12.06
CA TRP A 533 12.63 14.30 11.54
C TRP A 533 11.38 15.08 11.94
N ARG A 534 11.43 15.70 13.13
CA ARG A 534 10.34 16.45 13.77
C ARG A 534 10.87 17.53 14.70
N SER A 535 10.01 18.47 15.08
CA SER A 535 10.38 19.56 16.00
C SER A 535 10.64 19.10 17.44
N ASN A 536 9.85 18.15 17.94
CA ASN A 536 10.00 17.54 19.26
C ASN A 536 9.23 16.20 19.34
N PRO A 537 9.44 15.40 20.39
CA PRO A 537 8.83 14.08 20.55
C PRO A 537 7.29 14.01 20.50
N ASN A 538 6.60 15.10 20.84
CA ASN A 538 5.14 15.15 20.91
C ASN A 538 4.51 15.67 19.60
N ARG A 539 5.31 15.83 18.55
CA ARG A 539 4.83 16.30 17.24
C ARG A 539 5.03 15.22 16.19
N SER A 540 4.16 15.23 15.20
CA SER A 540 4.27 14.39 14.01
C SER A 540 5.58 14.68 13.26
N ASP A 541 6.04 13.66 12.53
CA ASP A 541 7.16 13.82 11.62
C ASP A 541 6.78 14.80 10.51
N TYR A 542 7.73 15.63 10.10
CA TYR A 542 7.46 16.64 9.08
C TYR A 542 6.99 16.02 7.77
N LEU A 543 7.52 14.85 7.40
CA LEU A 543 7.12 14.10 6.19
C LEU A 543 5.70 13.54 6.27
N LEU A 544 5.14 13.38 7.47
CA LEU A 544 3.79 12.81 7.65
C LEU A 544 2.72 13.87 7.90
N ASP A 545 3.14 15.14 8.01
CA ASP A 545 2.28 16.29 8.31
C ASP A 545 2.66 17.47 7.40
N GLN A 546 3.48 18.41 7.89
CA GLN A 546 3.77 19.69 7.23
C GLN A 546 4.28 19.58 5.78
N TYR A 547 5.06 18.54 5.47
CA TYR A 547 5.70 18.33 4.16
C TYR A 547 5.16 17.11 3.40
N ARG A 548 4.09 16.46 3.88
CA ARG A 548 3.56 15.24 3.26
C ARG A 548 3.31 15.39 1.77
N ILE A 549 2.47 16.36 1.39
CA ILE A 549 2.13 16.62 -0.02
C ILE A 549 3.34 17.17 -0.79
N PHE A 550 4.14 18.04 -0.18
CA PHE A 550 5.30 18.65 -0.85
C PHE A 550 6.43 17.66 -1.16
N TYR A 551 6.47 16.52 -0.46
CA TYR A 551 7.39 15.41 -0.70
C TYR A 551 6.74 14.24 -1.47
N GLY A 552 5.56 14.43 -2.06
CA GLY A 552 4.95 13.43 -2.96
C GLY A 552 3.97 12.46 -2.30
N GLY A 553 3.60 12.69 -1.05
CA GLY A 553 2.48 12.00 -0.41
C GLY A 553 1.12 12.44 -0.96
N ILE A 554 0.06 11.71 -0.56
CA ILE A 554 -1.31 11.93 -1.00
C ILE A 554 -2.21 12.36 0.17
N ASP A 555 -3.38 12.92 -0.14
CA ASP A 555 -4.49 13.10 0.81
C ASP A 555 -5.71 12.25 0.46
N SER A 556 -5.61 11.47 -0.62
CA SER A 556 -6.66 10.59 -1.14
C SER A 556 -7.94 11.32 -1.61
N ASP A 557 -7.94 12.65 -1.59
CA ASP A 557 -9.05 13.52 -1.98
C ASP A 557 -8.71 14.36 -3.21
N LEU A 558 -7.89 15.40 -3.03
CA LEU A 558 -7.44 16.30 -4.10
C LEU A 558 -6.15 15.80 -4.76
N VAL A 559 -5.27 15.20 -3.97
CA VAL A 559 -4.04 14.56 -4.41
C VAL A 559 -4.23 13.06 -4.25
N THR A 560 -4.49 12.38 -5.37
CA THR A 560 -4.83 10.94 -5.41
C THR A 560 -3.72 10.08 -6.01
N GLN A 561 -2.68 10.68 -6.56
CA GLN A 561 -1.52 10.00 -7.12
C GLN A 561 -0.25 10.57 -6.51
N ARG A 562 0.72 9.70 -6.25
CA ARG A 562 2.03 10.10 -5.74
C ARG A 562 2.82 10.79 -6.83
N VAL A 563 3.56 11.82 -6.44
CA VAL A 563 4.58 12.41 -7.30
C VAL A 563 5.84 11.58 -7.13
N THR A 564 6.16 10.76 -8.12
CA THR A 564 7.31 9.85 -8.10
C THR A 564 8.56 10.47 -8.71
N GLU A 565 8.40 11.49 -9.55
CA GLU A 565 9.50 12.23 -10.18
C GLU A 565 9.98 13.39 -9.28
N PRO A 566 11.28 13.47 -8.97
CA PRO A 566 11.81 14.52 -8.11
C PRO A 566 11.67 15.91 -8.75
N ASN A 567 11.24 16.89 -7.95
CA ASN A 567 11.19 18.30 -8.35
C ASN A 567 12.01 19.20 -7.41
N GLY A 568 12.14 20.49 -7.75
CA GLY A 568 12.96 21.43 -6.97
C GLY A 568 12.53 21.62 -5.52
N VAL A 569 11.23 21.45 -5.21
CA VAL A 569 10.72 21.50 -3.83
C VAL A 569 11.17 20.27 -3.07
N MET A 570 11.02 19.07 -3.66
CA MET A 570 11.47 17.82 -3.06
C MET A 570 12.98 17.82 -2.80
N ALA A 571 13.78 18.29 -3.76
CA ALA A 571 15.23 18.41 -3.59
C ALA A 571 15.59 19.37 -2.43
N SER A 572 14.90 20.49 -2.32
CA SER A 572 15.10 21.45 -1.22
C SER A 572 14.70 20.86 0.14
N LEU A 573 13.62 20.08 0.19
CA LEU A 573 13.18 19.38 1.40
C LEU A 573 14.15 18.28 1.81
N ALA A 574 14.64 17.47 0.86
CA ALA A 574 15.65 16.45 1.12
C ALA A 574 16.94 17.07 1.66
N GLN A 575 17.39 18.19 1.10
CA GLN A 575 18.57 18.90 1.59
C GLN A 575 18.37 19.41 3.02
N ARG A 576 17.20 19.99 3.31
CA ARG A 576 16.87 20.46 4.66
C ARG A 576 16.78 19.31 5.66
N MET A 577 16.13 18.21 5.27
CA MET A 577 16.07 16.97 6.03
C MET A 577 17.47 16.49 6.39
N ALA A 578 18.38 16.38 5.41
CA ALA A 578 19.74 15.93 5.64
C ALA A 578 20.46 16.74 6.72
N TYR A 579 20.37 18.08 6.66
CA TYR A 579 20.99 18.96 7.67
C TYR A 579 20.35 18.85 9.05
N GLU A 580 19.02 18.87 9.13
CA GLU A 580 18.31 18.83 10.42
C GLU A 580 18.43 17.45 11.09
N VAL A 581 18.36 16.37 10.31
CA VAL A 581 18.55 15.00 10.79
C VAL A 581 19.98 14.81 11.26
N ALA A 582 21.00 15.20 10.50
CA ALA A 582 22.40 15.07 10.93
C ALA A 582 22.67 15.85 12.22
N CYS A 583 22.16 17.08 12.32
CA CYS A 583 22.22 17.94 13.51
C CYS A 583 21.58 17.28 14.75
N ALA A 584 20.50 16.52 14.59
CA ALA A 584 19.85 15.79 15.68
C ALA A 584 20.53 14.46 15.99
N ALA A 585 20.90 13.69 14.97
CA ALA A 585 21.35 12.30 15.05
C ALA A 585 22.78 12.19 15.60
N VAL A 586 23.73 12.97 15.07
CA VAL A 586 25.15 12.86 15.43
C VAL A 586 25.41 13.05 16.93
N PRO A 587 24.97 14.15 17.58
CA PRO A 587 25.18 14.30 19.02
C PRO A 587 24.35 13.29 19.82
N TYR A 588 23.15 12.92 19.32
CA TYR A 588 22.33 11.91 20.00
C TYR A 588 23.00 10.54 20.03
N ASP A 589 23.63 10.14 18.93
CA ASP A 589 24.36 8.88 18.84
C ASP A 589 25.59 8.88 19.74
N PHE A 590 26.44 9.92 19.68
CA PHE A 590 27.60 10.03 20.58
C PHE A 590 27.25 10.05 22.07
N SER A 591 26.05 10.53 22.44
CA SER A 591 25.56 10.50 23.83
C SER A 591 25.32 9.09 24.39
N LYS A 592 25.24 8.09 23.52
CA LYS A 592 24.98 6.68 23.89
C LYS A 592 26.30 5.94 24.13
N PRO A 593 26.28 4.86 24.93
CA PRO A 593 27.38 3.90 24.96
C PRO A 593 27.67 3.33 23.56
N ALA A 594 28.95 3.04 23.26
CA ALA A 594 29.40 2.56 21.94
C ALA A 594 28.56 1.41 21.35
N HIS A 595 28.22 0.41 22.16
CA HIS A 595 27.41 -0.75 21.72
C HIS A 595 25.93 -0.43 21.43
N GLN A 596 25.46 0.78 21.73
CA GLN A 596 24.09 1.25 21.44
C GLN A 596 24.07 2.30 20.32
N ARG A 597 25.24 2.62 19.75
CA ARG A 597 25.38 3.59 18.66
C ARG A 597 25.07 2.93 17.33
N LEU A 598 24.34 3.66 16.50
CA LEU A 598 24.07 3.27 15.12
C LEU A 598 25.10 3.86 14.17
N LEU A 599 25.51 5.11 14.39
CA LEU A 599 26.35 5.85 13.44
C LEU A 599 27.84 5.74 13.78
N PHE A 600 28.19 5.71 15.07
CA PHE A 600 29.60 5.78 15.51
C PHE A 600 29.97 4.70 16.55
N PRO A 601 29.78 3.40 16.26
CA PRO A 601 30.07 2.33 17.21
C PRO A 601 31.55 2.25 17.60
N ASP A 602 32.47 2.56 16.67
CA ASP A 602 33.90 2.29 16.82
C ASP A 602 34.78 3.55 16.95
N ILE A 603 34.19 4.74 17.10
CA ILE A 603 34.94 6.00 17.26
C ILE A 603 34.41 6.85 18.43
N ASP A 604 35.32 7.48 19.16
CA ASP A 604 34.99 8.40 20.25
C ASP A 604 34.69 9.81 19.72
N GLN A 605 33.77 10.52 20.39
CA GLN A 605 33.37 11.87 20.02
C GLN A 605 34.54 12.88 20.00
N ASN A 606 35.57 12.67 20.81
CA ASN A 606 36.74 13.56 20.91
C ASN A 606 37.97 13.00 20.18
N ALA A 607 37.83 11.93 19.39
CA ALA A 607 38.92 11.38 18.62
C ALA A 607 39.42 12.42 17.59
N PRO A 608 40.72 12.76 17.57
CA PRO A 608 41.27 13.66 16.55
C PRO A 608 41.04 13.09 15.15
N LEU A 609 40.50 13.92 14.26
CA LEU A 609 40.25 13.52 12.88
C LEU A 609 41.49 13.71 12.01
N SER A 610 41.80 12.70 11.19
CA SER A 610 42.95 12.70 10.28
C SER A 610 42.69 11.81 9.07
N GLU A 611 43.12 12.25 7.89
CA GLU A 611 43.04 11.50 6.62
C GLU A 611 43.79 10.16 6.64
N THR A 612 44.82 10.07 7.49
CA THR A 612 45.67 8.87 7.63
C THR A 612 45.19 7.92 8.72
N SER A 613 44.08 8.22 9.39
CA SER A 613 43.52 7.38 10.45
C SER A 613 42.63 6.28 9.88
N ASP A 614 43.03 5.03 10.04
CA ASP A 614 42.20 3.87 9.67
C ASP A 614 40.87 3.85 10.44
N GLN A 615 40.86 4.27 11.71
CA GLN A 615 39.63 4.34 12.51
C GLN A 615 38.63 5.34 11.95
N VAL A 616 39.09 6.49 11.44
CA VAL A 616 38.21 7.50 10.82
C VAL A 616 37.66 6.98 9.49
N ARG A 617 38.51 6.31 8.70
CA ARG A 617 38.12 5.69 7.43
C ARG A 617 37.11 4.56 7.63
N ASP A 618 37.31 3.72 8.64
CA ASP A 618 36.37 2.66 9.01
C ASP A 618 35.05 3.22 9.53
N ALA A 619 35.07 4.32 10.28
CA ALA A 619 33.84 5.02 10.67
C ALA A 619 33.07 5.57 9.45
N VAL A 620 33.76 6.14 8.46
CA VAL A 620 33.13 6.57 7.20
C VAL A 620 32.55 5.37 6.44
N ARG A 621 33.28 4.26 6.35
CA ARG A 621 32.80 3.03 5.71
C ARG A 621 31.55 2.48 6.40
N HIS A 622 31.51 2.51 7.73
CA HIS A 622 30.33 2.13 8.50
C HIS A 622 29.12 3.05 8.21
N LEU A 623 29.34 4.36 8.04
CA LEU A 623 28.25 5.27 7.67
C LEU A 623 27.67 4.98 6.29
N HIS A 624 28.51 4.58 5.32
CA HIS A 624 28.05 4.16 3.99
C HIS A 624 27.17 2.91 4.06
N ASP A 625 27.58 1.88 4.80
CA ASP A 625 26.74 0.69 5.02
C ASP A 625 25.46 1.05 5.78
N MET A 626 25.55 1.81 6.87
CA MET A 626 24.38 2.13 7.69
C MET A 626 23.35 3.02 6.98
N LEU A 627 23.79 4.06 6.28
CA LEU A 627 22.89 5.04 5.65
C LEU A 627 22.52 4.66 4.22
N LEU A 628 23.49 4.25 3.39
CA LEU A 628 23.30 3.97 1.97
C LEU A 628 23.16 2.48 1.66
N GLY A 629 23.51 1.58 2.59
CA GLY A 629 23.46 0.14 2.37
C GLY A 629 24.58 -0.40 1.51
N GLU A 630 25.70 0.33 1.43
CA GLU A 630 26.82 -0.02 0.56
C GLU A 630 27.96 -0.69 1.35
N GLU A 631 28.31 -1.91 0.95
CA GLU A 631 29.50 -2.60 1.43
C GLU A 631 30.72 -2.22 0.59
N LEU A 632 31.34 -1.10 0.93
CA LEU A 632 32.47 -0.56 0.19
C LEU A 632 33.82 -1.07 0.71
N ALA A 633 34.77 -1.25 -0.21
CA ALA A 633 36.17 -1.44 0.17
C ALA A 633 36.73 -0.15 0.80
N GLY A 634 37.66 -0.24 1.76
CA GLY A 634 38.24 0.96 2.39
C GLY A 634 38.99 1.90 1.42
N SER A 635 39.36 1.40 0.24
CA SER A 635 40.01 2.14 -0.84
C SER A 635 39.04 2.67 -1.90
N ASP A 636 37.73 2.53 -1.70
CA ASP A 636 36.70 2.97 -2.64
C ASP A 636 36.69 4.51 -2.79
N GLU A 637 36.31 5.00 -3.96
CA GLU A 637 36.29 6.42 -4.28
C GLU A 637 35.20 7.17 -3.50
N GLU A 638 34.08 6.52 -3.19
CA GLU A 638 32.98 7.09 -2.40
C GLU A 638 33.40 7.33 -0.93
N ILE A 639 34.23 6.43 -0.39
CA ILE A 639 34.86 6.62 0.93
C ILE A 639 35.81 7.82 0.88
N ALA A 640 36.61 7.96 -0.19
CA ALA A 640 37.52 9.09 -0.34
C ALA A 640 36.76 10.42 -0.46
N ALA A 641 35.66 10.48 -1.21
CA ALA A 641 34.81 11.66 -1.35
C ALA A 641 34.23 12.11 -0.01
N THR A 642 33.72 11.17 0.79
CA THR A 642 33.16 11.47 2.12
C THR A 642 34.24 11.91 3.10
N MET A 643 35.44 11.32 3.02
CA MET A 643 36.60 11.76 3.79
C MET A 643 36.99 13.21 3.47
N ILE A 644 36.92 13.64 2.21
CA ILE A 644 37.20 15.04 1.83
C ILE A 644 36.22 15.98 2.54
N VAL A 645 34.91 15.72 2.47
CA VAL A 645 33.88 16.55 3.14
C VAL A 645 34.14 16.63 4.64
N LEU A 646 34.43 15.48 5.27
CA LEU A 646 34.71 15.41 6.70
C LEU A 646 35.94 16.25 7.10
N MET A 647 37.04 16.12 6.36
CA MET A 647 38.30 16.80 6.67
C MET A 647 38.25 18.29 6.37
N GLU A 648 37.59 18.71 5.29
CA GLU A 648 37.38 20.13 4.98
C GLU A 648 36.56 20.80 6.08
N ALA A 649 35.43 20.18 6.48
CA ALA A 649 34.59 20.70 7.57
C ALA A 649 35.37 20.78 8.90
N TYR A 650 36.16 19.76 9.21
CA TYR A 650 37.01 19.73 10.41
C TYR A 650 38.07 20.84 10.39
N ASN A 651 38.83 20.97 9.30
CA ASN A 651 39.92 21.95 9.19
C ASN A 651 39.41 23.40 9.22
N LEU A 652 38.35 23.71 8.45
CA LEU A 652 37.71 25.02 8.43
C LEU A 652 37.15 25.37 9.82
N GLY A 653 36.51 24.42 10.47
CA GLY A 653 35.95 24.60 11.80
C GLY A 653 36.99 24.81 12.89
N ARG A 654 38.09 24.05 12.84
CA ARG A 654 39.24 24.23 13.75
C ARG A 654 39.89 25.60 13.59
N GLN A 655 40.03 26.08 12.36
CA GLN A 655 40.49 27.44 12.09
C GLN A 655 39.50 28.47 12.68
N GLY A 656 38.20 28.28 12.46
CA GLY A 656 37.15 29.16 12.99
C GLY A 656 37.06 29.20 14.51
N LEU A 657 37.39 28.09 15.19
CA LEU A 657 37.53 28.06 16.65
C LEU A 657 38.79 28.81 17.11
N ALA A 658 39.90 28.66 16.37
CA ALA A 658 41.19 29.27 16.72
C ALA A 658 41.19 30.80 16.52
N ASP A 659 40.43 31.32 15.54
CA ASP A 659 40.28 32.75 15.28
C ASP A 659 39.00 33.37 15.89
N GLU A 660 38.25 32.58 16.66
CA GLU A 660 37.01 32.97 17.33
C GLU A 660 35.87 33.42 16.40
N SER A 661 35.96 33.15 15.08
CA SER A 661 34.86 33.39 14.14
C SER A 661 33.70 32.40 14.29
N VAL A 662 33.95 31.25 14.91
CA VAL A 662 32.95 30.22 15.20
C VAL A 662 32.95 29.88 16.69
N SER A 663 31.76 29.75 17.28
CA SER A 663 31.59 29.36 18.68
C SER A 663 31.89 27.86 18.91
N ASP A 664 32.42 27.53 20.09
CA ASP A 664 32.46 26.16 20.60
C ASP A 664 31.07 25.61 20.94
N GLN A 665 30.05 26.47 21.08
CA GLN A 665 28.69 26.03 21.35
C GLN A 665 28.02 25.53 20.08
N LEU A 666 27.32 24.39 20.19
CA LEU A 666 26.45 23.92 19.12
C LEU A 666 25.28 24.90 18.89
N ALA A 667 24.78 24.95 17.66
CA ALA A 667 23.55 25.68 17.34
C ALA A 667 22.38 25.16 18.19
N GLY A 668 21.43 26.02 18.53
CA GLY A 668 20.36 25.73 19.50
C GLY A 668 19.61 24.42 19.22
N GLN A 669 19.25 24.17 17.98
CA GLN A 669 18.57 22.94 17.53
C GLN A 669 19.45 21.67 17.62
N CYS A 670 20.78 21.81 17.49
CA CYS A 670 21.73 20.68 17.55
C CYS A 670 22.19 20.36 18.97
N ARG A 671 21.93 21.24 19.94
CA ARG A 671 22.19 21.00 21.36
C ARG A 671 21.36 19.83 21.86
N LEU A 672 21.99 18.94 22.62
CA LEU A 672 21.35 17.76 23.17
C LEU A 672 21.21 17.91 24.69
N ASN A 673 20.01 18.29 25.13
CA ASN A 673 19.63 18.34 26.55
C ASN A 673 18.61 17.26 26.92
N ASN A 674 17.81 16.83 25.95
CA ASN A 674 16.70 15.91 26.10
C ASN A 674 16.87 14.75 25.13
N ASP A 675 16.37 13.58 25.53
CA ASP A 675 16.31 12.42 24.67
C ASP A 675 15.43 12.70 23.45
N ARG A 676 15.92 12.39 22.24
CA ARG A 676 15.27 12.76 20.98
C ARG A 676 14.00 11.95 20.68
N ILE A 677 13.81 10.82 21.35
CA ILE A 677 12.66 9.94 21.14
C ILE A 677 11.59 10.18 22.20
N THR A 678 12.00 10.29 23.47
CA THR A 678 11.09 10.37 24.62
C THR A 678 10.89 11.79 25.15
N GLY A 679 11.83 12.70 24.89
CA GLY A 679 11.81 14.07 25.41
C GLY A 679 12.28 14.20 26.86
N ALA A 680 12.61 13.09 27.53
CA ALA A 680 13.10 13.11 28.90
C ALA A 680 14.44 13.86 29.01
N ASP A 681 14.65 14.57 30.12
CA ASP A 681 15.93 15.23 30.39
C ASP A 681 17.07 14.21 30.44
N LEU A 682 18.16 14.50 29.73
CA LEU A 682 19.36 13.68 29.79
C LEU A 682 20.20 14.02 31.01
N PRO A 683 20.82 13.01 31.66
CA PRO A 683 21.86 13.22 32.65
C PRO A 683 22.97 14.12 32.12
N GLU A 684 23.60 14.93 32.99
CA GLU A 684 24.59 15.94 32.59
C GLU A 684 25.76 15.36 31.77
N ASN A 685 26.23 14.16 32.12
CA ASN A 685 27.31 13.47 31.41
C ASN A 685 26.93 12.95 30.01
N ARG A 686 25.63 12.95 29.65
CA ARG A 686 25.14 12.60 28.31
C ARG A 686 24.75 13.83 27.49
N ARG A 687 24.80 15.03 28.06
CA ARG A 687 24.46 16.26 27.35
C ARG A 687 25.62 16.66 26.44
N ILE A 688 25.28 17.00 25.20
CA ILE A 688 26.25 17.46 24.20
C ILE A 688 25.79 18.81 23.68
N ASN A 689 26.45 19.86 24.19
CA ASN A 689 26.11 21.26 23.90
C ASN A 689 27.30 22.07 23.36
N ARG A 690 28.50 21.50 23.43
CA ARG A 690 29.75 22.10 22.99
C ARG A 690 30.52 21.11 22.13
N ASP A 691 31.32 21.66 21.23
CA ASP A 691 32.13 20.98 20.25
C ASP A 691 33.49 21.69 20.17
N THR A 692 34.30 21.47 21.21
CA THR A 692 35.58 22.19 21.45
C THR A 692 36.66 21.81 20.45
N GLU A 693 36.55 20.61 19.86
CA GLU A 693 37.48 20.13 18.83
C GLU A 693 36.88 20.17 17.42
N TYR A 694 35.65 20.68 17.24
CA TYR A 694 34.95 20.66 15.95
C TYR A 694 34.69 19.26 15.35
N THR A 695 34.86 18.20 16.13
CA THR A 695 34.68 16.82 15.68
C THR A 695 33.22 16.52 15.40
N ILE A 696 32.30 17.02 16.24
CA ILE A 696 30.87 16.72 16.12
C ILE A 696 30.29 17.38 14.87
N ARG A 697 30.59 18.66 14.63
CA ARG A 697 30.11 19.36 13.42
C ARG A 697 30.76 18.84 12.14
N ALA A 698 32.00 18.35 12.19
CA ALA A 698 32.60 17.66 11.06
C ALA A 698 31.83 16.37 10.71
N TRP A 699 31.49 15.56 11.71
CA TRP A 699 30.65 14.38 11.51
C TRP A 699 29.22 14.73 11.06
N MET A 700 28.64 15.84 11.52
CA MET A 700 27.37 16.34 10.99
C MET A 700 27.47 16.65 9.50
N ALA A 701 28.59 17.21 9.02
CA ALA A 701 28.79 17.48 7.59
C ALA A 701 28.87 16.19 6.77
N ALA A 702 29.62 15.19 7.23
CA ALA A 702 29.70 13.88 6.57
C ALA A 702 28.35 13.16 6.52
N VAL A 703 27.62 13.12 7.63
CA VAL A 703 26.27 12.53 7.68
C VAL A 703 25.29 13.31 6.80
N SER A 704 25.36 14.65 6.80
CA SER A 704 24.53 15.46 5.91
C SER A 704 24.79 15.17 4.44
N TYR A 705 26.06 15.00 4.06
CA TYR A 705 26.45 14.65 2.69
C TYR A 705 25.83 13.32 2.26
N LEU A 706 25.93 12.28 3.09
CA LEU A 706 25.34 10.97 2.81
C LEU A 706 23.81 11.00 2.80
N LEU A 707 23.17 11.71 3.73
CA LEU A 707 21.70 11.85 3.75
C LEU A 707 21.14 12.67 2.58
N SER A 708 21.98 13.51 1.95
CA SER A 708 21.62 14.27 0.74
C SER A 708 21.87 13.52 -0.55
N ASP A 709 22.52 12.35 -0.49
CA ASP A 709 22.75 11.49 -1.64
C ASP A 709 21.43 10.92 -2.16
N TYR A 710 21.29 10.83 -3.48
CA TYR A 710 20.08 10.26 -4.07
C TYR A 710 19.87 8.81 -3.64
N ARG A 711 20.93 8.02 -3.43
CA ARG A 711 20.84 6.64 -2.92
C ARG A 711 20.17 6.54 -1.55
N TYR A 712 20.20 7.61 -0.75
CA TYR A 712 19.47 7.64 0.51
C TYR A 712 17.95 7.83 0.31
N LEU A 713 17.57 8.59 -0.72
CA LEU A 713 16.18 8.94 -1.00
C LEU A 713 15.45 7.90 -1.87
N TYR A 714 16.17 6.89 -2.38
CA TYR A 714 15.66 5.86 -3.29
C TYR A 714 15.89 4.45 -2.71
N GLU A 715 15.07 3.46 -3.10
CA GLU A 715 15.23 2.01 -2.81
C GLU A 715 14.85 1.13 -4.00
#